data_AF-A0A5J4W8Z4-F1
#
_entry.id   AF-A0A5J4W8Z4-F1
#
_cell.length_a   1.000
_cell.length_b   1.000
_cell.length_c   1.000
_cell.angle_alpha   90.00
_cell.angle_beta   90.00
_cell.angle_gamma   90.00
#
_symmetry.space_group_name_H-M   'P 1'
#
loop_
_entity.id
_entity.type
_entity.pdbx_description
1 polymer ?
#
loop_
_entity_poly.entity_id
_entity_poly.type
_entity_poly.pdbx_seq_one_letter_code
_entity_poly.pdbx_strand_id
1 'polypeptide(L)'
;MDSNPEEQTGRNLFSEVGFSQTVTVQINTLRTENEELRREKIEVELRFNKQISILEANYRQEKELREIFENKFKLLEEIENKEKKEKMELIIHLKKKSETINVLTEKMNEIELQLTQKENERIDAVLNLKYEHEEKQEIVEQGKNDEENYRKEIQEKRLLKQIGEDLKKELEGTDEQKKELIENQENDCELLSRTFVEQEDDVGTIQVIKSGIIENLLFIISNRNINLITRKYSKTFIDLTNNSSDEAMLIIYNLKPYPGLIRLLEHQDDYVASDSISTIYNILDAFAKTTSDTEPHPHYESIQQFDGVNKIFALFHKNGSKYSRDNSAICIGYIFRAREITDPNIKHEIINYIKCLLSDSDDDDNDWVQKRAQTALRYLAQNDSNRSGILNVIDLKNINQDLKQQIEGTKQQQKSILQQQESDLLLLSTLLQKKYDNELHQRIISSEIVENLLFIFSNRDLKSITRTHSQTFFNITKKSTDEVKLLIYNSKPYPGLFRLLEHQDYLVASDAIISIFNILISGSKMTQYTEPHPHYESIQQCDGVNKIISLFQKNLSKYSRDRCAICIGFIFRAREITNLFMKQEIFTYLKILLSDSDDWIKERAKDSLEYLAQNDKNRSEILNENELKKIGYDLRQSIDGTEEEKKEIIKKQEFNCILLYSVLYRREDYQLRRDVIDAGIVDALIHIYTSRDLNNISKPYIEVFFVLTHPYCFPVSQLLIEKKSFPSLLRLLDHQDDIVVGSAIVSINNILCAGAIETELVSNHPYQKELASAGGIEKIFSLFKQTTNQFTQKISSISLGIIFRAQEIKDSSMRMEIIPYLKTLIDCVQEDVRKLAKYALQCLEQNQVNKAVIESNSLVITE
;
A
#
# COMPACT_ATOMS: atom_id res chain seq x y z
N MET A 1 -84.84 -87.89 -29.41
CA MET A 1 -85.61 -88.97 -28.75
C MET A 1 -87.06 -88.72 -29.09
N ASP A 2 -87.63 -89.71 -29.76
CA ASP A 2 -89.03 -89.85 -30.19
C ASP A 2 -90.00 -89.49 -29.03
N SER A 3 -91.23 -89.00 -29.26
CA SER A 3 -92.24 -89.50 -30.18
C SER A 3 -93.43 -88.51 -30.30
N ASN A 4 -93.82 -88.19 -31.55
CA ASN A 4 -95.18 -88.14 -32.17
C ASN A 4 -96.46 -88.19 -31.28
N PRO A 5 -97.69 -87.89 -31.81
CA PRO A 5 -98.17 -86.82 -32.71
C PRO A 5 -99.68 -86.42 -32.50
N GLU A 6 -100.26 -85.79 -33.54
CA GLU A 6 -101.67 -85.82 -34.03
C GLU A 6 -102.65 -84.74 -33.53
N GLU A 7 -103.18 -83.84 -34.39
CA GLU A 7 -104.28 -83.99 -35.39
C GLU A 7 -105.62 -84.37 -34.74
N GLN A 8 -106.75 -83.65 -34.87
CA GLN A 8 -107.68 -83.55 -36.02
C GLN A 8 -108.96 -82.87 -35.48
N THR A 9 -109.66 -81.93 -36.13
CA THR A 9 -110.77 -82.07 -37.11
C THR A 9 -111.54 -80.72 -37.02
N GLY A 10 -111.94 -80.03 -38.08
CA GLY A 10 -112.93 -80.43 -39.07
C GLY A 10 -114.22 -79.62 -38.89
N ARG A 11 -114.60 -78.77 -39.85
CA ARG A 11 -115.95 -78.68 -40.44
C ARG A 11 -116.09 -77.47 -41.39
N ASN A 12 -116.39 -77.82 -42.64
CA ASN A 12 -116.96 -77.00 -43.70
C ASN A 12 -118.21 -76.23 -43.23
N LEU A 13 -118.46 -75.08 -43.87
CA LEU A 13 -119.76 -74.72 -44.44
C LEU A 13 -119.58 -73.62 -45.52
N PHE A 14 -119.77 -74.03 -46.77
CA PHE A 14 -120.32 -73.26 -47.90
C PHE A 14 -121.50 -72.38 -47.42
N SER A 15 -121.90 -71.26 -48.02
CA SER A 15 -121.78 -70.71 -49.38
C SER A 15 -122.51 -69.36 -49.39
N GLU A 16 -122.09 -68.47 -50.30
CA GLU A 16 -122.90 -67.40 -50.94
C GLU A 16 -123.48 -66.31 -50.01
N VAL A 17 -123.28 -65.01 -50.25
CA VAL A 17 -123.84 -64.20 -51.34
C VAL A 17 -123.08 -62.86 -51.33
N GLY A 18 -122.83 -62.28 -52.50
CA GLY A 18 -121.89 -61.17 -52.70
C GLY A 18 -122.20 -59.85 -51.97
N PHE A 19 -121.13 -59.16 -51.56
CA PHE A 19 -121.13 -57.73 -51.27
C PHE A 19 -119.74 -57.12 -51.60
N SER A 20 -119.75 -56.20 -52.56
CA SER A 20 -118.75 -55.18 -52.94
C SER A 20 -117.24 -55.47 -52.81
N GLN A 21 -116.57 -55.59 -53.97
CA GLN A 21 -115.12 -55.69 -54.15
C GLN A 21 -114.28 -54.64 -53.37
N THR A 22 -114.86 -53.53 -52.92
CA THR A 22 -114.14 -52.45 -52.23
C THR A 22 -113.73 -52.78 -50.79
N VAL A 23 -114.57 -53.53 -50.05
CA VAL A 23 -114.30 -53.87 -48.62
C VAL A 23 -113.28 -55.00 -48.50
N THR A 24 -113.31 -55.98 -49.42
CA THR A 24 -112.34 -57.07 -49.46
C THR A 24 -110.93 -56.58 -49.80
N VAL A 25 -110.81 -55.56 -50.66
CA VAL A 25 -109.50 -54.95 -50.98
C VAL A 25 -108.95 -54.20 -49.76
N GLN A 26 -109.75 -53.38 -49.07
CA GLN A 26 -109.30 -52.67 -47.85
C GLN A 26 -108.91 -53.61 -46.69
N ILE A 27 -109.68 -54.68 -46.45
CA ILE A 27 -109.34 -55.67 -45.42
C ILE A 27 -108.04 -56.41 -45.75
N ASN A 28 -107.82 -56.72 -47.04
CA ASN A 28 -106.58 -57.35 -47.46
C ASN A 28 -105.40 -56.38 -47.35
N THR A 29 -105.52 -55.12 -47.79
CA THR A 29 -104.47 -54.10 -47.65
C THR A 29 -104.10 -53.86 -46.18
N LEU A 30 -105.09 -53.68 -45.30
CA LEU A 30 -104.85 -53.50 -43.87
C LEU A 30 -104.26 -54.75 -43.22
N ARG A 31 -104.62 -55.96 -43.66
CA ARG A 31 -103.96 -57.19 -43.20
C ARG A 31 -102.49 -57.25 -43.64
N THR A 32 -102.20 -56.89 -44.89
CA THR A 32 -100.84 -56.86 -45.40
C THR A 32 -100.00 -55.82 -44.67
N GLU A 33 -100.51 -54.61 -44.46
CA GLU A 33 -99.84 -53.56 -43.67
C GLU A 33 -99.64 -53.98 -42.20
N ASN A 34 -100.62 -54.64 -41.57
CA ASN A 34 -100.45 -55.14 -40.19
C ASN A 34 -99.42 -56.25 -40.10
N GLU A 35 -99.34 -57.12 -41.10
CA GLU A 35 -98.31 -58.16 -41.20
C GLU A 35 -96.92 -57.58 -41.48
N GLU A 36 -96.84 -56.48 -42.25
CA GLU A 36 -95.60 -55.75 -42.53
C GLU A 36 -95.12 -54.98 -41.29
N LEU A 37 -96.01 -54.26 -40.60
CA LEU A 37 -95.71 -53.60 -39.33
C LEU A 37 -95.34 -54.59 -38.23
N ARG A 38 -95.95 -55.78 -38.19
CA ARG A 38 -95.53 -56.85 -37.27
C ARG A 38 -94.13 -57.36 -37.60
N ARG A 39 -93.80 -57.50 -38.89
CA ARG A 39 -92.44 -57.88 -39.32
C ARG A 39 -91.42 -56.80 -38.98
N GLU A 40 -91.71 -55.53 -39.25
CA GLU A 40 -90.85 -54.41 -38.87
C GLU A 40 -90.67 -54.32 -37.36
N LYS A 41 -91.75 -54.49 -36.57
CA LYS A 41 -91.65 -54.51 -35.10
C LYS A 41 -90.71 -55.62 -34.63
N ILE A 42 -90.86 -56.84 -35.15
CA ILE A 42 -90.00 -57.97 -34.81
C ILE A 42 -88.54 -57.68 -35.22
N GLU A 43 -88.31 -57.08 -36.39
CA GLU A 43 -86.97 -56.74 -36.85
C GLU A 43 -86.32 -55.63 -35.99
N VAL A 44 -87.09 -54.63 -35.58
CA VAL A 44 -86.64 -53.56 -34.68
C VAL A 44 -86.35 -54.10 -33.29
N GLU A 45 -87.21 -54.96 -32.73
CA GLU A 45 -86.95 -55.64 -31.46
C GLU A 45 -85.70 -56.53 -31.53
N LEU A 46 -85.49 -57.25 -32.64
CA LEU A 46 -84.26 -58.01 -32.88
C LEU A 46 -83.02 -57.11 -32.95
N ARG A 47 -83.10 -55.95 -33.62
CA ARG A 47 -81.98 -54.99 -33.67
C ARG A 47 -81.68 -54.38 -32.31
N PHE A 48 -82.71 -53.98 -31.54
CA PHE A 48 -82.53 -53.43 -30.20
C PHE A 48 -81.95 -54.48 -29.24
N ASN A 49 -82.47 -55.70 -29.24
CA ASN A 49 -81.93 -56.78 -28.40
C ASN A 49 -80.48 -57.11 -28.76
N LYS A 50 -80.12 -57.07 -30.05
CA LYS A 50 -78.74 -57.25 -30.50
C LYS A 50 -77.84 -56.10 -30.04
N GLN A 51 -78.30 -54.84 -30.10
CA GLN A 51 -77.54 -53.70 -29.57
C GLN A 51 -77.36 -53.75 -28.05
N ILE A 52 -78.41 -54.12 -27.31
CA ILE A 52 -78.33 -54.31 -25.85
C ILE A 52 -77.31 -55.39 -25.51
N SER A 53 -77.35 -56.54 -26.21
CA SER A 53 -76.37 -57.60 -26.00
C SER A 53 -74.92 -57.16 -26.27
N ILE A 54 -74.70 -56.34 -27.31
CA ILE A 54 -73.37 -55.76 -27.62
C ILE A 54 -72.94 -54.77 -26.53
N LEU A 55 -73.83 -53.89 -26.08
CA LEU A 55 -73.55 -52.92 -25.01
C LEU A 55 -73.24 -53.61 -23.67
N GLU A 56 -73.98 -54.65 -23.32
CA GLU A 56 -73.72 -55.45 -22.13
C GLU A 56 -72.37 -56.19 -22.23
N ALA A 57 -72.02 -56.70 -23.41
CA ALA A 57 -70.71 -57.32 -23.64
C ALA A 57 -69.57 -56.30 -23.50
N ASN A 58 -69.71 -55.12 -24.10
CA ASN A 58 -68.72 -54.03 -23.99
C ASN A 58 -68.58 -53.53 -22.55
N TYR A 59 -69.70 -53.36 -21.83
CA TYR A 59 -69.66 -52.93 -20.43
C TYR A 59 -68.96 -53.95 -19.53
N ARG A 60 -69.17 -55.26 -19.77
CA ARG A 60 -68.42 -56.32 -19.05
C ARG A 60 -66.93 -56.26 -19.36
N GLN A 61 -66.56 -56.11 -20.63
CA GLN A 61 -65.16 -55.98 -21.04
C GLN A 61 -64.47 -54.75 -20.43
N GLU A 62 -65.15 -53.60 -20.41
CA GLU A 62 -64.61 -52.38 -19.84
C GLU A 62 -64.44 -52.49 -18.32
N LYS A 63 -65.38 -53.15 -17.64
CA LYS A 63 -65.27 -53.43 -16.20
C LYS A 63 -64.08 -54.34 -15.88
N GLU A 64 -63.89 -55.41 -16.67
CA GLU A 64 -62.72 -56.30 -16.52
C GLU A 64 -61.40 -55.56 -16.80
N LEU A 65 -61.35 -54.73 -17.84
CA LEU A 65 -60.18 -53.90 -18.15
C LEU A 65 -59.84 -52.93 -17.00
N ARG A 66 -60.86 -52.30 -16.41
CA ARG A 66 -60.68 -51.35 -15.30
C ARG A 66 -60.15 -52.07 -14.05
N GLU A 67 -60.65 -53.26 -13.75
CA GLU A 67 -60.17 -54.09 -12.65
C GLU A 67 -58.71 -54.56 -12.87
N ILE A 68 -58.34 -54.92 -14.11
CA ILE A 68 -56.95 -55.23 -14.47
C ILE A 68 -56.04 -54.00 -14.27
N PHE A 69 -56.49 -52.81 -14.67
CA PHE A 69 -55.72 -51.57 -14.50
C PHE A 69 -55.53 -51.19 -13.02
N GLU A 70 -56.58 -51.28 -12.19
CA GLU A 70 -56.48 -51.02 -10.75
C GLU A 70 -55.52 -52.00 -10.06
N ASN A 71 -55.57 -53.29 -10.43
CA ASN A 71 -54.67 -54.29 -9.87
C ASN A 71 -53.21 -54.05 -10.30
N LYS A 72 -52.96 -53.65 -11.56
CA LYS A 72 -51.62 -53.25 -12.02
C LYS A 72 -51.11 -52.00 -11.30
N PHE A 73 -51.97 -51.02 -11.07
CA PHE A 73 -51.60 -49.79 -10.38
C PHE A 73 -51.18 -50.07 -8.94
N LYS A 74 -51.96 -50.88 -8.20
CA LYS A 74 -51.60 -51.31 -6.84
C LYS A 74 -50.27 -52.06 -6.80
N LEU A 75 -50.05 -52.97 -7.75
CA LEU A 75 -48.80 -53.73 -7.82
C LEU A 75 -47.59 -52.81 -8.07
N LEU A 76 -47.73 -51.80 -8.94
CA LEU A 76 -46.66 -50.82 -9.20
C LEU A 76 -46.37 -49.95 -7.97
N GLU A 77 -47.41 -49.53 -7.25
CA GLU A 77 -47.26 -48.76 -6.00
C GLU A 77 -46.56 -49.59 -4.91
N GLU A 78 -46.86 -50.88 -4.80
CA GLU A 78 -46.15 -51.81 -3.90
C GLU A 78 -44.68 -51.98 -4.29
N ILE A 79 -44.37 -52.11 -5.58
CA ILE A 79 -42.99 -52.20 -6.08
C ILE A 79 -42.22 -50.91 -5.77
N GLU A 80 -42.81 -49.74 -6.05
CA GLU A 80 -42.16 -48.45 -5.78
C GLU A 80 -41.90 -48.26 -4.28
N ASN A 81 -42.87 -48.62 -3.43
CA ASN A 81 -42.70 -48.56 -1.99
C ASN A 81 -41.63 -49.52 -1.47
N LYS A 82 -41.52 -50.71 -2.07
CA LYS A 82 -40.45 -51.67 -1.77
C LYS A 82 -39.08 -51.13 -2.18
N GLU A 83 -38.94 -50.56 -3.38
CA GLU A 83 -37.69 -49.94 -3.83
C GLU A 83 -37.29 -48.73 -2.97
N LYS A 84 -38.25 -47.90 -2.55
CA LYS A 84 -38.00 -46.78 -1.63
C LYS A 84 -37.48 -47.29 -0.28
N LYS A 85 -38.04 -48.39 0.23
CA LYS A 85 -37.61 -49.00 1.49
C LYS A 85 -36.20 -49.58 1.39
N GLU A 86 -35.90 -50.31 0.32
CA GLU A 86 -34.55 -50.86 0.06
C GLU A 86 -33.50 -49.75 -0.14
N LYS A 87 -33.84 -48.66 -0.85
CA LYS A 87 -32.96 -47.48 -0.97
C LYS A 87 -32.72 -46.80 0.38
N MET A 88 -33.75 -46.68 1.22
CA MET A 88 -33.62 -46.10 2.56
C MET A 88 -32.71 -46.93 3.46
N GLU A 89 -32.83 -48.26 3.42
CA GLU A 89 -31.94 -49.18 4.14
C GLU A 89 -30.49 -49.06 3.66
N LEU A 90 -30.27 -48.93 2.34
CA LEU A 90 -28.94 -48.72 1.77
C LEU A 90 -28.32 -47.38 2.22
N ILE A 91 -29.11 -46.30 2.25
CA ILE A 91 -28.66 -44.99 2.75
C ILE A 91 -28.27 -45.06 4.22
N ILE A 92 -29.07 -45.74 5.06
CA ILE A 92 -28.75 -45.95 6.48
C ILE A 92 -27.45 -46.75 6.61
N HIS A 93 -27.25 -47.79 5.80
CA HIS A 93 -26.03 -48.60 5.83
C HIS A 93 -24.80 -47.81 5.39
N LEU A 94 -24.91 -47.01 4.32
CA LEU A 94 -23.84 -46.13 3.85
C LEU A 94 -23.48 -45.05 4.88
N LYS A 95 -24.49 -44.49 5.57
CA LYS A 95 -24.27 -43.49 6.62
C LYS A 95 -23.50 -44.08 7.81
N LYS A 96 -23.88 -45.28 8.28
CA LYS A 96 -23.12 -46.01 9.32
C LYS A 96 -21.68 -46.33 8.89
N LYS A 97 -21.48 -46.68 7.61
CA LYS A 97 -20.14 -46.96 7.07
C LYS A 97 -19.30 -45.68 6.98
N SER A 98 -19.90 -44.56 6.58
CA SER A 98 -19.26 -43.24 6.58
C SER A 98 -18.86 -42.80 7.98
N GLU A 99 -19.73 -42.98 8.98
CA GLU A 99 -19.41 -42.69 10.39
C GLU A 99 -18.24 -43.57 10.87
N THR A 100 -18.23 -44.86 10.52
CA THR A 100 -17.13 -45.77 10.85
C THR A 100 -15.81 -45.35 10.20
N ILE A 101 -15.84 -44.93 8.92
CA ILE A 101 -14.66 -44.41 8.21
C ILE A 101 -14.15 -43.13 8.86
N ASN A 102 -15.03 -42.22 9.27
CA ASN A 102 -14.63 -40.99 9.96
C ASN A 102 -13.93 -41.30 11.28
N VAL A 103 -14.47 -42.21 12.10
CA VAL A 103 -13.86 -42.64 13.37
C VAL A 103 -12.50 -43.33 13.13
N LEU A 104 -12.39 -44.15 12.08
CA LEU A 104 -11.10 -44.78 11.72
C LEU A 104 -10.08 -43.76 11.22
N THR A 105 -10.52 -42.74 10.47
CA THR A 105 -9.68 -41.65 9.97
C THR A 105 -9.17 -40.78 11.12
N GLU A 106 -10.03 -40.45 12.08
CA GLU A 106 -9.62 -39.75 13.30
C GLU A 106 -8.59 -40.54 14.09
N LYS A 107 -8.80 -41.85 14.28
CA LYS A 107 -7.80 -42.71 14.93
C LYS A 107 -6.50 -42.84 14.15
N MET A 108 -6.55 -42.89 12.83
CA MET A 108 -5.34 -42.90 11.99
C MET A 108 -4.56 -41.58 12.14
N ASN A 109 -5.25 -40.45 12.10
CA ASN A 109 -4.64 -39.13 12.30
C ASN A 109 -4.04 -39.00 13.71
N GLU A 110 -4.70 -39.55 14.73
CA GLU A 110 -4.19 -39.55 16.12
C GLU A 110 -2.93 -40.43 16.26
N ILE A 111 -2.91 -41.61 15.63
CA ILE A 111 -1.72 -42.48 15.59
C ILE A 111 -0.59 -41.82 14.80
N GLU A 112 -0.89 -41.19 13.67
CA GLU A 112 0.09 -40.47 12.84
C GLU A 112 0.67 -39.27 13.60
N LEU A 113 -0.16 -38.55 14.35
CA LEU A 113 0.29 -37.48 15.23
C LEU A 113 1.20 -38.01 16.34
N GLN A 114 0.83 -39.13 16.99
CA GLN A 114 1.66 -39.75 18.03
C GLN A 114 2.99 -40.29 17.49
N LEU A 115 2.99 -40.87 16.29
CA LEU A 115 4.21 -41.33 15.62
C LEU A 115 5.10 -40.16 15.21
N THR A 116 4.51 -39.08 14.69
CA THR A 116 5.24 -37.85 14.35
C THR A 116 5.82 -37.21 15.60
N GLN A 117 5.07 -37.19 16.70
CA GLN A 117 5.53 -36.65 17.97
C GLN A 117 6.67 -37.48 18.56
N LYS A 118 6.58 -38.81 18.53
CA LYS A 118 7.68 -39.70 18.94
C LYS A 118 8.91 -39.58 18.03
N GLU A 119 8.70 -39.43 16.73
CA GLU A 119 9.81 -39.25 15.78
C GLU A 119 10.47 -37.88 15.98
N ASN A 120 9.70 -36.83 16.26
CA ASN A 120 10.22 -35.52 16.64
C ASN A 120 10.97 -35.58 17.97
N GLU A 121 10.45 -36.26 19.00
CA GLU A 121 11.18 -36.48 20.27
C GLU A 121 12.48 -37.27 20.05
N ARG A 122 12.48 -38.25 19.13
CA ARG A 122 13.68 -39.00 18.74
C ARG A 122 14.67 -38.12 17.98
N ILE A 123 14.19 -37.29 17.05
CA ILE A 123 14.98 -36.33 16.29
C ILE A 123 15.58 -35.30 17.24
N ASP A 124 14.81 -34.75 18.19
CA ASP A 124 15.27 -33.81 19.21
C ASP A 124 16.28 -34.47 20.16
N ALA A 125 16.09 -35.72 20.56
CA ALA A 125 17.08 -36.45 21.36
C ALA A 125 18.37 -36.71 20.58
N VAL A 126 18.28 -37.04 19.29
CA VAL A 126 19.43 -37.22 18.41
C VAL A 126 20.13 -35.89 18.12
N LEU A 127 19.38 -34.81 17.89
CA LEU A 127 19.91 -33.46 17.73
C LEU A 127 20.55 -32.97 19.02
N ASN A 128 19.95 -33.18 20.19
CA ASN A 128 20.56 -32.82 21.47
C ASN A 128 21.83 -33.62 21.75
N LEU A 129 21.87 -34.92 21.45
CA LEU A 129 23.10 -35.71 21.58
C LEU A 129 24.17 -35.27 20.57
N LYS A 130 23.75 -34.84 19.37
CA LYS A 130 24.65 -34.34 18.33
C LYS A 130 25.16 -32.93 18.65
N TYR A 131 24.29 -32.05 19.16
CA TYR A 131 24.62 -30.73 19.69
C TYR A 131 25.51 -30.85 20.92
N GLU A 132 25.24 -31.75 21.87
CA GLU A 132 26.15 -31.96 23.01
C GLU A 132 27.51 -32.53 22.57
N HIS A 133 27.56 -33.32 21.49
CA HIS A 133 28.81 -33.86 20.95
C HIS A 133 29.58 -32.81 20.15
N GLU A 134 28.88 -32.02 19.32
CA GLU A 134 29.41 -30.89 18.56
C GLU A 134 29.84 -29.77 19.51
N GLU A 135 29.05 -29.39 20.52
CA GLU A 135 29.39 -28.42 21.57
C GLU A 135 30.60 -28.89 22.39
N LYS A 136 30.72 -30.19 22.74
CA LYS A 136 31.92 -30.72 23.41
C LYS A 136 33.16 -30.74 22.50
N GLN A 137 33.00 -30.94 21.19
CA GLN A 137 34.11 -30.85 20.23
C GLN A 137 34.50 -29.39 19.98
N GLU A 138 33.52 -28.52 19.80
CA GLU A 138 33.65 -27.07 19.61
C GLU A 138 34.28 -26.43 20.85
N ILE A 139 33.87 -26.77 22.08
CA ILE A 139 34.55 -26.29 23.32
C ILE A 139 36.03 -26.72 23.38
N VAL A 140 36.38 -27.92 22.88
CA VAL A 140 37.78 -28.41 22.87
C VAL A 140 38.60 -27.76 21.75
N GLU A 141 37.99 -27.46 20.61
CA GLU A 141 38.61 -26.83 19.44
C GLU A 141 38.72 -25.31 19.62
N GLN A 142 37.70 -24.69 20.22
CA GLN A 142 37.65 -23.31 20.69
C GLN A 142 38.62 -23.09 21.84
N GLY A 143 38.76 -24.03 22.79
CA GLY A 143 39.79 -23.94 23.83
C GLY A 143 41.23 -23.97 23.29
N LYS A 144 41.49 -24.65 22.17
CA LYS A 144 42.80 -24.63 21.48
C LYS A 144 43.00 -23.36 20.66
N ASN A 145 41.97 -22.93 19.93
CA ASN A 145 41.98 -21.68 19.16
C ASN A 145 42.09 -20.45 20.07
N ASP A 146 41.47 -20.46 21.24
CA ASP A 146 41.51 -19.37 22.22
C ASP A 146 42.90 -19.23 22.85
N GLU A 147 43.60 -20.33 23.13
CA GLU A 147 44.99 -20.28 23.62
C GLU A 147 45.96 -19.79 22.52
N GLU A 148 45.75 -20.19 21.27
CA GLU A 148 46.56 -19.74 20.12
C GLU A 148 46.30 -18.27 19.77
N ASN A 149 45.03 -17.84 19.76
CA ASN A 149 44.60 -16.45 19.57
C ASN A 149 45.13 -15.55 20.69
N TYR A 150 45.06 -15.98 21.96
CA TYR A 150 45.60 -15.21 23.08
C TYR A 150 47.12 -15.03 23.00
N ARG A 151 47.86 -16.05 22.52
CA ARG A 151 49.31 -15.92 22.27
C ARG A 151 49.61 -14.96 21.13
N LYS A 152 48.84 -15.03 20.04
CA LYS A 152 48.96 -14.15 18.88
C LYS A 152 48.68 -12.69 19.25
N GLU A 153 47.63 -12.43 20.02
CA GLU A 153 47.25 -11.09 20.50
C GLU A 153 48.34 -10.47 21.40
N ILE A 154 48.99 -11.27 22.27
CA ILE A 154 50.12 -10.80 23.08
C ILE A 154 51.31 -10.40 22.20
N GLN A 155 51.59 -11.17 21.14
CA GLN A 155 52.70 -10.91 20.23
C GLN A 155 52.45 -9.65 19.38
N GLU A 156 51.22 -9.46 18.89
CA GLU A 156 50.79 -8.26 18.16
C GLU A 156 50.84 -7.01 19.04
N LYS A 157 50.37 -7.06 20.29
CA LYS A 157 50.49 -5.94 21.24
C LYS A 157 51.93 -5.54 21.53
N ARG A 158 52.84 -6.52 21.63
CA ARG A 158 54.28 -6.24 21.80
C ARG A 158 54.86 -5.56 20.57
N LEU A 159 54.49 -6.04 19.38
CA LEU A 159 54.94 -5.47 18.12
C LEU A 159 54.47 -4.03 17.94
N LEU A 160 53.18 -3.75 18.14
CA LEU A 160 52.62 -2.40 18.06
C LEU A 160 53.29 -1.44 19.05
N LYS A 161 53.61 -1.90 20.26
CA LYS A 161 54.35 -1.10 21.24
C LYS A 161 55.75 -0.74 20.76
N GLN A 162 56.48 -1.71 20.20
CA GLN A 162 57.83 -1.49 19.67
C GLN A 162 57.79 -0.47 18.52
N ILE A 163 56.89 -0.66 17.55
CA ILE A 163 56.71 0.25 16.41
C ILE A 163 56.35 1.66 16.90
N GLY A 164 55.46 1.77 17.89
CA GLY A 164 55.12 3.05 18.51
C GLY A 164 56.33 3.75 19.14
N GLU A 165 57.21 3.00 19.82
CA GLU A 165 58.45 3.55 20.41
C GLU A 165 59.45 4.00 19.33
N ASP A 166 59.58 3.26 18.24
CA ASP A 166 60.48 3.57 17.14
C ASP A 166 60.02 4.81 16.35
N LEU A 167 58.72 4.91 16.03
CA LEU A 167 58.13 6.08 15.36
C LEU A 167 58.17 7.36 16.22
N LYS A 168 58.19 7.23 17.55
CA LYS A 168 58.25 8.37 18.46
C LYS A 168 59.62 9.04 18.51
N LYS A 169 60.70 8.36 18.10
CA LYS A 169 62.07 8.90 18.15
C LYS A 169 62.24 10.06 17.17
N GLU A 170 62.75 11.19 17.68
CA GLU A 170 63.12 12.36 16.87
C GLU A 170 64.45 12.14 16.13
N LEU A 171 64.63 12.84 15.00
CA LEU A 171 65.84 12.73 14.18
C LEU A 171 66.99 13.53 14.80
N GLU A 172 67.68 12.94 15.78
CA GLU A 172 68.86 13.48 16.45
C GLU A 172 70.15 12.74 16.05
N GLY A 173 71.31 13.39 16.15
CA GLY A 173 72.61 12.78 15.85
C GLY A 173 73.21 13.11 14.47
N THR A 174 74.16 12.29 14.03
CA THR A 174 74.85 12.42 12.73
C THR A 174 73.94 12.08 11.56
N ASP A 175 74.35 12.42 10.33
CA ASP A 175 73.57 12.11 9.13
C ASP A 175 73.38 10.59 8.94
N GLU A 176 74.39 9.78 9.21
CA GLU A 176 74.27 8.31 9.26
C GLU A 176 73.25 7.83 10.30
N GLN A 177 73.28 8.38 11.52
CA GLN A 177 72.34 7.98 12.59
C GLN A 177 70.89 8.33 12.24
N LYS A 178 70.67 9.50 11.64
CA LYS A 178 69.34 9.91 11.15
C LYS A 178 68.85 9.01 10.03
N LYS A 179 69.75 8.62 9.11
CA LYS A 179 69.41 7.73 7.99
C LYS A 179 69.02 6.33 8.49
N GLU A 180 69.78 5.78 9.43
CA GLU A 180 69.47 4.48 10.06
C GLU A 180 68.13 4.52 10.81
N LEU A 181 67.84 5.61 11.53
CA LEU A 181 66.55 5.77 12.21
C LEU A 181 65.37 5.86 11.22
N ILE A 182 65.53 6.58 10.11
CA ILE A 182 64.51 6.64 9.06
C ILE A 182 64.26 5.24 8.49
N GLU A 183 65.31 4.49 8.14
CA GLU A 183 65.19 3.14 7.59
C GLU A 183 64.46 2.19 8.56
N ASN A 184 64.76 2.26 9.86
CA ASN A 184 64.05 1.49 10.88
C ASN A 184 62.55 1.85 10.94
N GLN A 185 62.23 3.15 11.00
CA GLN A 185 60.84 3.61 11.01
C GLN A 185 60.08 3.27 9.73
N GLU A 186 60.74 3.25 8.57
CA GLU A 186 60.15 2.84 7.30
C GLU A 186 59.85 1.34 7.26
N ASN A 187 60.76 0.52 7.80
CA ASN A 187 60.54 -0.92 7.95
C ASN A 187 59.35 -1.21 8.88
N ASP A 188 59.21 -0.43 9.96
CA ASP A 188 58.05 -0.53 10.86
C ASP A 188 56.74 -0.14 10.14
N CYS A 189 56.76 0.92 9.33
CA CYS A 189 55.62 1.32 8.51
C CYS A 189 55.21 0.22 7.51
N GLU A 190 56.18 -0.41 6.85
CA GLU A 190 55.89 -1.56 5.98
C GLU A 190 55.30 -2.74 6.75
N LEU A 191 55.83 -3.01 7.94
CA LEU A 191 55.36 -4.10 8.78
C LEU A 191 53.93 -3.85 9.26
N LEU A 192 53.58 -2.60 9.61
CA LEU A 192 52.20 -2.21 9.91
C LEU A 192 51.28 -2.46 8.71
N SER A 193 51.67 -1.96 7.54
CA SER A 193 50.88 -2.11 6.31
C SER A 193 50.67 -3.59 5.94
N ARG A 194 51.65 -4.47 6.16
CA ARG A 194 51.49 -5.91 5.88
C ARG A 194 50.67 -6.65 6.93
N THR A 195 50.82 -6.28 8.20
CA THR A 195 50.26 -7.08 9.31
C THR A 195 48.81 -6.74 9.62
N PHE A 196 48.40 -5.48 9.45
CA PHE A 196 47.11 -4.97 9.95
C PHE A 196 46.15 -4.48 8.85
N VAL A 197 46.49 -4.62 7.57
CA VAL A 197 45.68 -4.10 6.43
C VAL A 197 44.98 -5.23 5.65
N GLU A 198 45.44 -6.49 5.75
CA GLU A 198 44.85 -7.64 5.05
C GLU A 198 43.65 -8.28 5.78
N GLN A 199 43.21 -7.72 6.92
CA GLN A 199 42.04 -8.20 7.66
C GLN A 199 40.81 -7.36 7.31
N GLU A 200 39.68 -8.01 7.01
CA GLU A 200 38.41 -7.36 6.65
C GLU A 200 37.72 -6.67 7.85
N ASP A 201 38.29 -6.74 9.07
CA ASP A 201 37.72 -6.15 10.28
C ASP A 201 38.51 -4.94 10.82
N ASP A 202 37.81 -3.99 11.46
CA ASP A 202 38.41 -2.78 12.03
C ASP A 202 39.28 -3.04 13.28
N VAL A 203 39.36 -4.30 13.72
CA VAL A 203 40.00 -4.67 14.99
C VAL A 203 41.48 -4.30 14.96
N GLY A 204 42.17 -4.63 13.87
CA GLY A 204 43.57 -4.26 13.66
C GLY A 204 43.79 -2.75 13.68
N THR A 205 42.99 -1.99 12.93
CA THR A 205 43.09 -0.52 12.89
C THR A 205 42.83 0.12 14.24
N ILE A 206 41.81 -0.32 14.97
CA ILE A 206 41.51 0.20 16.31
C ILE A 206 42.64 -0.10 17.28
N GLN A 207 43.29 -1.27 17.18
CA GLN A 207 44.46 -1.59 18.01
C GLN A 207 45.67 -0.71 17.67
N VAL A 208 45.92 -0.43 16.39
CA VAL A 208 46.96 0.51 15.93
C VAL A 208 46.70 1.93 16.43
N ILE A 209 45.44 2.38 16.42
CA ILE A 209 45.03 3.67 16.98
C ILE A 209 45.30 3.68 18.50
N LYS A 210 44.86 2.65 19.23
CA LYS A 210 45.03 2.55 20.69
C LYS A 210 46.49 2.47 21.14
N SER A 211 47.41 2.04 20.29
CA SER A 211 48.83 1.95 20.60
C SER A 211 49.58 3.29 20.42
N GLY A 212 48.91 4.35 19.97
CA GLY A 212 49.49 5.69 19.81
C GLY A 212 50.28 5.87 18.51
N ILE A 213 50.21 4.91 17.59
CA ILE A 213 50.98 4.92 16.34
C ILE A 213 50.50 6.03 15.41
N ILE A 214 49.20 6.27 15.32
CA ILE A 214 48.63 7.33 14.47
C ILE A 214 49.15 8.70 14.93
N GLU A 215 49.19 8.97 16.23
CA GLU A 215 49.73 10.21 16.80
C GLU A 215 51.21 10.40 16.44
N ASN A 216 52.01 9.33 16.51
CA ASN A 216 53.42 9.39 16.13
C ASN A 216 53.59 9.63 14.61
N LEU A 217 52.80 8.98 13.76
CA LEU A 217 52.80 9.23 12.31
C LEU A 217 52.39 10.68 12.00
N LEU A 218 51.33 11.19 12.65
CA LEU A 218 50.91 12.58 12.51
C LEU A 218 51.99 13.55 12.98
N PHE A 219 52.70 13.24 14.07
CA PHE A 219 53.82 14.03 14.55
C PHE A 219 54.97 14.08 13.54
N ILE A 220 55.37 12.94 12.97
CA ILE A 220 56.37 12.86 11.90
C ILE A 220 55.94 13.72 10.73
N ILE A 221 54.72 13.51 10.23
CA ILE A 221 54.20 14.17 9.04
C ILE A 221 54.06 15.69 9.25
N SER A 222 53.73 16.13 10.46
CA SER A 222 53.54 17.55 10.78
C SER A 222 54.87 18.30 10.97
N ASN A 223 55.88 17.66 11.58
CA ASN A 223 57.07 18.36 12.09
C ASN A 223 58.38 18.05 11.36
N ARG A 224 58.53 16.86 10.76
CA ARG A 224 59.78 16.48 10.05
C ARG A 224 59.96 17.32 8.79
N ASN A 225 61.19 17.64 8.39
CA ASN A 225 61.44 18.29 7.10
C ASN A 225 60.73 17.50 5.98
N ILE A 226 59.92 18.19 5.16
CA ILE A 226 59.03 17.55 4.18
C ILE A 226 59.79 16.66 3.20
N ASN A 227 61.03 17.02 2.83
CA ASN A 227 61.86 16.24 1.92
C ASN A 227 62.41 14.93 2.51
N LEU A 228 62.28 14.74 3.83
CA LEU A 228 62.65 13.51 4.54
C LEU A 228 61.44 12.61 4.84
N ILE A 229 60.24 13.00 4.39
CA ILE A 229 59.04 12.18 4.52
C ILE A 229 58.91 11.36 3.25
N THR A 230 59.21 10.07 3.33
CA THR A 230 59.05 9.16 2.19
C THR A 230 57.60 8.67 2.09
N ARG A 231 57.28 8.06 0.95
CA ARG A 231 55.96 7.45 0.70
C ARG A 231 55.59 6.37 1.73
N LYS A 232 56.55 5.75 2.43
CA LYS A 232 56.26 4.69 3.41
C LYS A 232 55.34 5.21 4.52
N TYR A 233 55.61 6.40 5.05
CA TYR A 233 54.76 7.01 6.08
C TYR A 233 53.36 7.34 5.57
N SER A 234 53.26 7.97 4.38
CA SER A 234 51.96 8.35 3.81
C SER A 234 51.13 7.13 3.41
N LYS A 235 51.78 6.10 2.86
CA LYS A 235 51.17 4.83 2.45
C LYS A 235 50.59 4.09 3.65
N THR A 236 51.34 3.96 4.74
CA THR A 236 50.83 3.33 5.97
C THR A 236 49.63 4.09 6.52
N PHE A 237 49.65 5.43 6.46
CA PHE A 237 48.52 6.23 6.92
C PHE A 237 47.26 5.99 6.07
N ILE A 238 47.35 6.07 4.74
CA ILE A 238 46.19 5.83 3.86
C ILE A 238 45.66 4.40 4.02
N ASP A 239 46.53 3.41 4.18
CA ASP A 239 46.15 2.01 4.40
C ASP A 239 45.31 1.82 5.65
N LEU A 240 45.71 2.47 6.75
CA LEU A 240 44.93 2.47 7.99
C LEU A 240 43.59 3.18 7.82
N THR A 241 43.47 4.14 6.91
CA THR A 241 42.19 4.84 6.68
C THR A 241 41.25 4.18 5.67
N ASN A 242 41.75 3.42 4.70
CA ASN A 242 40.92 2.79 3.66
C ASN A 242 40.00 1.69 4.21
N ASN A 243 40.48 0.95 5.21
CA ASN A 243 39.79 -0.22 5.79
C ASN A 243 39.28 0.09 7.22
N SER A 244 38.81 1.32 7.44
CA SER A 244 38.35 1.78 8.75
C SER A 244 36.86 2.11 8.73
N SER A 245 36.14 1.73 9.78
CA SER A 245 34.79 2.25 10.04
C SER A 245 34.75 3.75 10.24
N ASP A 246 33.54 4.29 10.10
CA ASP A 246 33.22 5.67 10.44
C ASP A 246 33.61 6.01 11.91
N GLU A 247 33.58 5.03 12.84
CA GLU A 247 34.04 5.20 14.23
C GLU A 247 35.56 5.37 14.33
N ALA A 248 36.35 4.53 13.64
CA ALA A 248 37.79 4.68 13.58
C ALA A 248 38.20 6.02 12.94
N MET A 249 37.47 6.46 11.90
CA MET A 249 37.66 7.78 11.27
C MET A 249 37.37 8.93 12.24
N LEU A 250 36.35 8.82 13.09
CA LEU A 250 36.06 9.80 14.15
C LEU A 250 37.24 9.92 15.14
N ILE A 251 37.84 8.80 15.53
CA ILE A 251 39.00 8.81 16.45
C ILE A 251 40.20 9.48 15.76
N ILE A 252 40.51 9.10 14.51
CA ILE A 252 41.60 9.70 13.74
C ILE A 252 41.40 11.21 13.57
N TYR A 253 40.17 11.67 13.32
CA TYR A 253 39.87 13.10 13.24
C TYR A 253 40.16 13.84 14.57
N ASN A 254 39.84 13.24 15.72
CA ASN A 254 40.10 13.83 17.04
C ASN A 254 41.61 14.02 17.31
N LEU A 255 42.48 13.27 16.63
CA LEU A 255 43.94 13.44 16.68
C LEU A 255 44.44 14.63 15.83
N LYS A 256 43.52 15.40 15.23
CA LYS A 256 43.78 16.61 14.42
C LYS A 256 44.73 16.33 13.24
N PRO A 257 44.32 15.51 12.27
CA PRO A 257 45.22 15.03 11.20
C PRO A 257 45.48 16.10 10.12
N TYR A 258 44.59 17.08 9.97
CA TYR A 258 44.64 18.06 8.88
C TYR A 258 45.93 18.89 8.74
N PRO A 259 46.58 19.40 9.80
CA PRO A 259 47.80 20.19 9.65
C PRO A 259 48.90 19.43 8.90
N GLY A 260 49.13 18.17 9.29
CA GLY A 260 50.12 17.29 8.67
C GLY A 260 49.72 16.87 7.25
N LEU A 261 48.47 16.43 7.06
CA LEU A 261 47.98 16.00 5.75
C LEU A 261 47.99 17.13 4.72
N ILE A 262 47.49 18.32 5.08
CA ILE A 262 47.47 19.49 4.20
C ILE A 262 48.89 19.90 3.81
N ARG A 263 49.85 19.80 4.72
CA ARG A 263 51.27 20.05 4.44
C ARG A 263 51.84 19.07 3.39
N LEU A 264 51.45 17.80 3.42
CA LEU A 264 51.90 16.81 2.43
C LEU A 264 51.35 17.04 1.02
N LEU A 265 50.32 17.85 0.84
CA LEU A 265 49.82 18.18 -0.50
C LEU A 265 50.86 18.94 -1.35
N GLU A 266 51.80 19.63 -0.68
CA GLU A 266 52.88 20.39 -1.32
C GLU A 266 54.15 19.54 -1.54
N HIS A 267 54.09 18.24 -1.26
CA HIS A 267 55.24 17.34 -1.40
C HIS A 267 55.69 17.22 -2.86
N GLN A 268 57.01 17.10 -3.07
CA GLN A 268 57.60 16.98 -4.41
C GLN A 268 57.23 15.65 -5.08
N ASP A 269 57.29 14.54 -4.33
CA ASP A 269 56.77 13.23 -4.75
C ASP A 269 55.24 13.23 -4.81
N ASP A 270 54.70 13.00 -6.01
CA ASP A 270 53.27 12.97 -6.29
C ASP A 270 52.54 11.82 -5.58
N TYR A 271 53.22 10.71 -5.27
CA TYR A 271 52.60 9.62 -4.53
C TYR A 271 52.31 10.01 -3.08
N VAL A 272 53.23 10.76 -2.45
CA VAL A 272 53.02 11.25 -1.07
C VAL A 272 51.85 12.24 -1.01
N ALA A 273 51.79 13.16 -1.97
CA ALA A 273 50.67 14.10 -2.07
C ALA A 273 49.34 13.36 -2.37
N SER A 274 49.40 12.34 -3.23
CA SER A 274 48.26 11.48 -3.58
C SER A 274 47.72 10.67 -2.40
N ASP A 275 48.58 10.05 -1.62
CA ASP A 275 48.20 9.32 -0.40
C ASP A 275 47.54 10.27 0.61
N SER A 276 48.07 11.51 0.72
CA SER A 276 47.52 12.53 1.61
C SER A 276 46.12 13.00 1.19
N ILE A 277 45.90 13.38 -0.08
CA ILE A 277 44.57 13.84 -0.52
C ILE A 277 43.51 12.74 -0.39
N SER A 278 43.91 11.49 -0.58
CA SER A 278 43.02 10.33 -0.43
C SER A 278 42.65 10.09 1.03
N THR A 279 43.60 10.30 1.93
CA THR A 279 43.35 10.25 3.38
C THR A 279 42.36 11.35 3.79
N ILE A 280 42.54 12.57 3.28
CA ILE A 280 41.60 13.68 3.49
C ILE A 280 40.20 13.30 3.00
N TYR A 281 40.09 12.70 1.80
CA TYR A 281 38.82 12.21 1.26
C TYR A 281 38.16 11.20 2.20
N ASN A 282 38.88 10.18 2.67
CA ASN A 282 38.32 9.13 3.54
C ASN A 282 37.73 9.72 4.82
N ILE A 283 38.44 10.67 5.44
CA ILE A 283 37.96 11.38 6.64
C ILE A 283 36.71 12.21 6.31
N LEU A 284 36.69 12.92 5.18
CA LEU A 284 35.51 13.69 4.76
C LEU A 284 34.30 12.78 4.49
N ASP A 285 34.48 11.65 3.80
CA ASP A 285 33.40 10.76 3.42
C ASP A 285 32.73 10.08 4.62
N ALA A 286 33.52 9.61 5.59
CA ALA A 286 33.00 9.04 6.83
C ALA A 286 32.08 10.02 7.59
N PHE A 287 32.50 11.29 7.71
CA PHE A 287 31.68 12.31 8.38
C PHE A 287 30.50 12.79 7.53
N ALA A 288 30.62 12.71 6.20
CA ALA A 288 29.53 13.05 5.33
C ALA A 288 28.35 12.07 5.45
N LYS A 289 28.61 10.80 5.78
CA LYS A 289 27.58 9.77 6.02
C LYS A 289 26.82 9.96 7.34
N THR A 290 27.44 10.62 8.32
CA THR A 290 26.86 10.80 9.67
C THR A 290 26.11 12.12 9.86
N THR A 291 26.11 12.99 8.86
CA THR A 291 25.52 14.35 8.94
C THR A 291 24.62 14.66 7.73
N SER A 292 23.65 15.57 7.88
CA SER A 292 22.72 15.90 6.78
C SER A 292 23.42 16.63 5.63
N ASP A 293 23.09 16.29 4.37
CA ASP A 293 23.57 17.02 3.18
C ASP A 293 23.18 18.50 3.20
N THR A 294 22.06 18.86 3.83
CA THR A 294 21.56 20.24 3.86
C THR A 294 22.37 21.14 4.80
N GLU A 295 23.27 20.56 5.60
CA GLU A 295 24.11 21.27 6.54
C GLU A 295 25.55 21.38 6.00
N PRO A 296 26.27 22.47 6.31
CA PRO A 296 27.67 22.61 5.97
C PRO A 296 28.51 21.41 6.42
N HIS A 297 29.56 21.07 5.67
CA HIS A 297 30.48 20.02 6.12
C HIS A 297 31.18 20.43 7.42
N PRO A 298 31.18 19.60 8.48
CA PRO A 298 31.73 19.99 9.79
C PRO A 298 33.22 20.33 9.76
N HIS A 299 33.96 19.75 8.82
CA HIS A 299 35.42 19.89 8.75
C HIS A 299 35.93 21.09 7.95
N TYR A 300 35.04 21.91 7.39
CA TYR A 300 35.47 23.07 6.59
C TYR A 300 36.45 23.96 7.35
N GLU A 301 36.09 24.37 8.57
CA GLU A 301 36.91 25.34 9.33
C GLU A 301 38.27 24.74 9.72
N SER A 302 38.30 23.46 10.09
CA SER A 302 39.54 22.75 10.43
C SER A 302 40.50 22.62 9.25
N ILE A 303 39.98 22.46 8.03
CA ILE A 303 40.79 22.42 6.81
C ILE A 303 41.23 23.84 6.43
N GLN A 304 40.30 24.80 6.47
CA GLN A 304 40.57 26.18 6.07
C GLN A 304 41.59 26.88 6.98
N GLN A 305 41.65 26.51 8.26
CA GLN A 305 42.63 27.02 9.23
C GLN A 305 44.09 26.89 8.74
N PHE A 306 44.39 25.87 7.93
CA PHE A 306 45.73 25.60 7.39
C PHE A 306 45.84 25.91 5.89
N ASP A 307 44.97 26.78 5.38
CA ASP A 307 44.86 27.12 3.96
C ASP A 307 44.58 25.88 3.07
N GLY A 308 43.89 24.89 3.64
CA GLY A 308 43.71 23.58 3.02
C GLY A 308 42.96 23.63 1.69
N VAL A 309 41.96 24.51 1.55
CA VAL A 309 41.22 24.65 0.28
C VAL A 309 42.14 25.08 -0.86
N ASN A 310 42.96 26.11 -0.64
CA ASN A 310 43.89 26.60 -1.67
C ASN A 310 44.99 25.59 -1.98
N LYS A 311 45.47 24.85 -0.98
CA LYS A 311 46.47 23.78 -1.19
C LYS A 311 45.91 22.57 -1.93
N ILE A 312 44.67 22.18 -1.66
CA ILE A 312 43.97 21.15 -2.43
C ILE A 312 43.76 21.62 -3.87
N PHE A 313 43.38 22.89 -4.07
CA PHE A 313 43.22 23.47 -5.40
C PHE A 313 44.56 23.59 -6.17
N ALA A 314 45.66 23.92 -5.49
CA ALA A 314 46.99 23.90 -6.07
C ALA A 314 47.41 22.48 -6.49
N LEU A 315 47.11 21.45 -5.68
CA LEU A 315 47.35 20.05 -6.05
C LEU A 315 46.53 19.63 -7.27
N PHE A 316 45.26 20.05 -7.35
CA PHE A 316 44.41 19.86 -8.52
C PHE A 316 45.08 20.40 -9.81
N HIS A 317 45.65 21.61 -9.76
CA HIS A 317 46.39 22.20 -10.87
C HIS A 317 47.75 21.56 -11.14
N LYS A 318 48.45 21.08 -10.10
CA LYS A 318 49.71 20.34 -10.26
C LYS A 318 49.51 19.14 -11.18
N ASN A 319 48.34 18.48 -11.10
CA ASN A 319 47.93 17.38 -11.99
C ASN A 319 49.00 16.28 -12.08
N GLY A 320 49.64 15.95 -10.95
CA GLY A 320 50.72 14.96 -10.90
C GLY A 320 50.25 13.54 -11.21
N SER A 321 48.98 13.22 -10.88
CA SER A 321 48.31 12.01 -11.32
C SER A 321 46.81 12.26 -11.50
N LYS A 322 46.16 11.46 -12.36
CA LYS A 322 44.69 11.49 -12.51
C LYS A 322 44.00 11.27 -11.17
N TYR A 323 44.45 10.27 -10.42
CA TYR A 323 43.88 9.92 -9.12
C TYR A 323 43.97 11.07 -8.09
N SER A 324 45.12 11.75 -7.98
CA SER A 324 45.25 12.88 -7.04
C SER A 324 44.43 14.09 -7.47
N ARG A 325 44.31 14.33 -8.78
CA ARG A 325 43.46 15.39 -9.33
C ARG A 325 41.98 15.13 -9.11
N ASP A 326 41.52 13.90 -9.34
CA ASP A 326 40.14 13.48 -9.11
C ASP A 326 39.76 13.64 -7.63
N ASN A 327 40.58 13.10 -6.73
CA ASN A 327 40.36 13.25 -5.29
C ASN A 327 40.43 14.72 -4.83
N SER A 328 41.28 15.55 -5.43
CA SER A 328 41.33 16.98 -5.10
C SER A 328 40.01 17.68 -5.43
N ALA A 329 39.46 17.44 -6.62
CA ALA A 329 38.18 18.02 -7.03
C ALA A 329 37.02 17.51 -6.17
N ILE A 330 36.95 16.20 -5.91
CA ILE A 330 35.94 15.58 -5.06
C ILE A 330 36.02 16.14 -3.63
N CYS A 331 37.21 16.24 -3.05
CA CYS A 331 37.43 16.83 -1.72
C CYS A 331 36.88 18.26 -1.64
N ILE A 332 37.15 19.12 -2.63
CA ILE A 332 36.58 20.48 -2.66
C ILE A 332 35.05 20.41 -2.69
N GLY A 333 34.46 19.53 -3.50
CA GLY A 333 33.01 19.34 -3.53
C GLY A 333 32.41 18.90 -2.19
N TYR A 334 33.11 18.04 -1.44
CA TYR A 334 32.72 17.62 -0.09
C TYR A 334 32.88 18.73 0.94
N ILE A 335 34.01 19.44 0.92
CA ILE A 335 34.31 20.55 1.85
C ILE A 335 33.26 21.65 1.73
N PHE A 336 32.83 21.96 0.51
CA PHE A 336 31.82 22.98 0.23
C PHE A 336 30.38 22.46 0.21
N ARG A 337 30.11 21.31 0.85
CA ARG A 337 28.73 20.84 1.06
C ARG A 337 27.88 21.94 1.70
N ALA A 338 26.75 22.26 1.08
CA ALA A 338 25.83 23.32 1.50
C ALA A 338 26.47 24.70 1.78
N ARG A 339 27.70 24.94 1.33
CA ARG A 339 28.46 26.18 1.54
C ARG A 339 28.83 26.79 0.19
N GLU A 340 28.73 28.11 0.08
CA GLU A 340 29.11 28.81 -1.14
C GLU A 340 30.62 28.74 -1.38
N ILE A 341 31.04 28.39 -2.61
CA ILE A 341 32.39 28.65 -3.09
C ILE A 341 32.44 30.12 -3.50
N THR A 342 33.15 30.96 -2.77
CA THR A 342 33.20 32.40 -3.07
C THR A 342 34.17 32.75 -4.20
N ASP A 343 35.22 31.94 -4.38
CA ASP A 343 36.17 32.10 -5.47
C ASP A 343 35.55 31.62 -6.82
N PRO A 344 35.37 32.51 -7.81
CA PRO A 344 34.74 32.15 -9.07
C PRO A 344 35.58 31.18 -9.92
N ASN A 345 36.92 31.19 -9.80
CA ASN A 345 37.80 30.30 -10.55
C ASN A 345 37.72 28.89 -9.97
N ILE A 346 37.83 28.75 -8.64
CA ILE A 346 37.66 27.46 -7.96
C ILE A 346 36.27 26.90 -8.29
N LYS A 347 35.22 27.74 -8.18
CA LYS A 347 33.85 27.34 -8.50
C LYS A 347 33.74 26.80 -9.92
N HIS A 348 34.22 27.55 -10.91
CA HIS A 348 34.09 27.19 -12.32
C HIS A 348 34.88 25.92 -12.67
N GLU A 349 36.16 25.86 -12.31
CA GLU A 349 37.04 24.76 -12.68
C GLU A 349 36.66 23.44 -12.00
N ILE A 350 36.34 23.50 -10.70
CA ILE A 350 35.97 22.31 -9.95
C ILE A 350 34.61 21.77 -10.39
N ILE A 351 33.60 22.63 -10.61
CA ILE A 351 32.29 22.18 -11.12
C ILE A 351 32.45 21.52 -12.50
N ASN A 352 33.20 22.14 -13.42
CA ASN A 352 33.43 21.58 -14.74
C ASN A 352 34.17 20.24 -14.68
N TYR A 353 35.20 20.15 -13.85
CA TYR A 353 35.98 18.92 -13.74
C TYR A 353 35.18 17.78 -13.11
N ILE A 354 34.45 18.03 -12.01
CA ILE A 354 33.60 16.99 -11.40
C ILE A 354 32.49 16.57 -12.38
N LYS A 355 31.96 17.47 -13.22
CA LYS A 355 31.04 17.11 -14.31
C LYS A 355 31.72 16.13 -15.30
N CYS A 356 32.96 16.38 -15.72
CA CYS A 356 33.70 15.47 -16.59
C CYS A 356 33.92 14.09 -15.95
N LEU A 357 34.10 14.02 -14.62
CA LEU A 357 34.23 12.75 -13.89
C LEU A 357 32.97 11.89 -13.95
N LEU A 358 31.81 12.45 -14.30
CA LEU A 358 30.59 11.64 -14.53
C LEU A 358 30.66 10.82 -15.83
N SER A 359 31.53 11.20 -16.77
CA SER A 359 31.74 10.53 -18.06
C SER A 359 33.00 9.69 -18.13
N ASP A 360 33.80 9.67 -17.08
CA ASP A 360 35.10 8.99 -17.03
C ASP A 360 34.92 7.53 -16.55
N SER A 361 34.53 6.63 -17.47
CA SER A 361 34.30 5.20 -17.18
C SER A 361 35.21 4.26 -17.97
N ASP A 362 36.43 4.71 -18.24
CA ASP A 362 37.36 3.99 -19.14
C ASP A 362 37.75 2.55 -18.68
N ASP A 363 37.47 2.15 -17.43
CA ASP A 363 37.71 0.78 -16.91
C ASP A 363 36.56 0.28 -16.01
N ASP A 364 36.37 -1.04 -15.91
CA ASP A 364 35.35 -1.71 -15.08
C ASP A 364 35.48 -1.39 -13.56
N ASP A 365 36.59 -0.77 -13.14
CA ASP A 365 36.86 -0.30 -11.77
C ASP A 365 36.47 1.18 -11.51
N ASN A 366 35.94 1.94 -12.49
CA ASN A 366 35.66 3.40 -12.35
C ASN A 366 34.31 3.77 -11.71
N ASP A 367 33.46 2.80 -11.36
CA ASP A 367 32.13 3.04 -10.77
C ASP A 367 32.20 3.87 -9.47
N TRP A 368 33.27 3.73 -8.69
CA TRP A 368 33.45 4.50 -7.46
C TRP A 368 33.73 5.99 -7.71
N VAL A 369 34.49 6.36 -8.75
CA VAL A 369 34.81 7.76 -9.08
C VAL A 369 33.54 8.49 -9.48
N GLN A 370 32.74 7.87 -10.35
CA GLN A 370 31.47 8.43 -10.81
C GLN A 370 30.51 8.68 -9.63
N LYS A 371 30.38 7.72 -8.71
CA LYS A 371 29.55 7.86 -7.49
C LYS A 371 30.02 8.98 -6.56
N ARG A 372 31.34 9.12 -6.37
CA ARG A 372 31.93 10.20 -5.56
C ARG A 372 31.73 11.57 -6.22
N ALA A 373 31.94 11.66 -7.53
CA ALA A 373 31.69 12.87 -8.31
C ALA A 373 30.21 13.29 -8.24
N GLN A 374 29.30 12.31 -8.37
CA GLN A 374 27.86 12.54 -8.20
C GLN A 374 27.54 13.11 -6.82
N THR A 375 28.12 12.52 -5.77
CA THR A 375 27.93 12.96 -4.38
C THR A 375 28.48 14.37 -4.16
N ALA A 376 29.68 14.65 -4.67
CA ALA A 376 30.30 15.97 -4.60
C ALA A 376 29.44 17.06 -5.27
N LEU A 377 28.93 16.81 -6.49
CA LEU A 377 28.00 17.74 -7.16
C LEU A 377 26.70 17.91 -6.37
N ARG A 378 26.16 16.84 -5.80
CA ARG A 378 24.95 16.89 -4.97
C ARG A 378 25.16 17.78 -3.74
N TYR A 379 26.33 17.70 -3.11
CA TYR A 379 26.70 18.51 -1.95
C TYR A 379 26.88 19.98 -2.31
N LEU A 380 27.55 20.28 -3.42
CA LEU A 380 27.68 21.65 -3.94
C LEU A 380 26.32 22.26 -4.26
N ALA A 381 25.42 21.50 -4.89
CA ALA A 381 24.10 21.95 -5.31
C ALA A 381 23.13 22.25 -4.14
N GLN A 382 23.50 21.93 -2.89
CA GLN A 382 22.70 22.32 -1.73
C GLN A 382 22.73 23.84 -1.49
N ASN A 383 23.83 24.50 -1.87
CA ASN A 383 23.95 25.96 -1.84
C ASN A 383 23.46 26.58 -3.17
N ASP A 384 22.65 27.64 -3.10
CA ASP A 384 21.98 28.20 -4.29
C ASP A 384 22.94 28.90 -5.27
N SER A 385 24.03 29.51 -4.79
CA SER A 385 25.06 30.15 -5.64
C SER A 385 25.84 29.10 -6.43
N ASN A 386 26.32 28.05 -5.75
CA ASN A 386 26.99 26.92 -6.41
C ASN A 386 26.05 26.22 -7.38
N ARG A 387 24.80 25.98 -6.98
CA ARG A 387 23.78 25.36 -7.81
C ARG A 387 23.52 26.15 -9.09
N SER A 388 23.42 27.47 -8.99
CA SER A 388 23.29 28.35 -10.16
C SER A 388 24.51 28.21 -11.08
N GLY A 389 25.71 28.14 -10.51
CA GLY A 389 26.93 27.81 -11.24
C GLY A 389 26.86 26.47 -11.97
N ILE A 390 26.39 25.41 -11.31
CA ILE A 390 26.20 24.08 -11.92
C ILE A 390 25.16 24.16 -13.06
N LEU A 391 24.02 24.81 -12.83
CA LEU A 391 22.95 24.95 -13.83
C LEU A 391 23.37 25.76 -15.06
N ASN A 392 24.27 26.72 -14.90
CA ASN A 392 24.81 27.50 -16.02
C ASN A 392 25.73 26.68 -16.93
N VAL A 393 26.37 25.65 -16.39
CA VAL A 393 27.26 24.73 -17.13
C VAL A 393 26.47 23.60 -17.80
N ILE A 394 25.18 23.47 -17.49
CA ILE A 394 24.32 22.45 -18.09
C ILE A 394 23.70 22.99 -19.35
N ASP A 395 24.06 22.35 -20.45
CA ASP A 395 23.41 22.57 -21.73
C ASP A 395 22.33 21.51 -21.93
N LEU A 396 21.10 21.83 -21.51
CA LEU A 396 19.93 20.96 -21.72
C LEU A 396 19.69 20.67 -23.21
N LYS A 397 20.13 21.54 -24.12
CA LYS A 397 20.00 21.30 -25.56
C LYS A 397 21.00 20.25 -26.04
N ASN A 398 22.23 20.26 -25.51
CA ASN A 398 23.20 19.22 -25.83
C ASN A 398 22.76 17.87 -25.26
N ILE A 399 22.27 17.83 -24.02
CA ILE A 399 21.70 16.59 -23.44
C ILE A 399 20.56 16.07 -24.33
N ASN A 400 19.68 16.96 -24.78
CA ASN A 400 18.61 16.60 -25.72
C ASN A 400 19.16 15.99 -27.02
N GLN A 401 20.23 16.57 -27.59
CA GLN A 401 20.88 16.07 -28.81
C GLN A 401 21.56 14.71 -28.59
N ASP A 402 22.28 14.55 -27.49
CA ASP A 402 22.97 13.31 -27.13
C ASP A 402 21.96 12.18 -26.96
N LEU A 403 20.79 12.43 -26.34
CA LEU A 403 19.70 11.46 -26.23
C LEU A 403 19.04 11.11 -27.59
N LYS A 404 19.02 12.03 -28.56
CA LYS A 404 18.53 11.75 -29.94
C LYS A 404 19.49 10.85 -30.72
N GLN A 405 20.75 10.78 -30.33
CA GLN A 405 21.74 9.97 -31.03
C GLN A 405 21.40 8.48 -30.94
N GLN A 406 21.35 7.83 -32.11
CA GLN A 406 21.13 6.39 -32.21
C GLN A 406 22.39 5.62 -31.83
N ILE A 407 22.21 4.45 -31.19
CA ILE A 407 23.31 3.58 -30.77
C ILE A 407 23.72 2.71 -31.97
N GLU A 408 24.54 3.27 -32.87
CA GLU A 408 24.98 2.65 -34.11
C GLU A 408 26.51 2.60 -34.24
N GLY A 409 27.00 1.81 -35.20
CA GLY A 409 28.43 1.66 -35.47
C GLY A 409 29.07 0.46 -34.76
N THR A 410 30.37 0.55 -34.52
CA THR A 410 31.16 -0.49 -33.83
C THR A 410 30.75 -0.61 -32.36
N LYS A 411 31.03 -1.76 -31.72
CA LYS A 411 30.75 -1.96 -30.27
C LYS A 411 31.34 -0.84 -29.40
N GLN A 412 32.52 -0.33 -29.74
CA GLN A 412 33.16 0.76 -29.02
C GLN A 412 32.40 2.09 -29.18
N GLN A 413 31.94 2.40 -30.40
CA GLN A 413 31.12 3.59 -30.65
C GLN A 413 29.79 3.50 -29.93
N GLN A 414 29.14 2.34 -29.96
CA GLN A 414 27.89 2.10 -29.24
C GLN A 414 28.06 2.28 -27.73
N LYS A 415 29.15 1.73 -27.14
CA LYS A 415 29.48 1.93 -25.72
C LYS A 415 29.69 3.41 -25.40
N SER A 416 30.44 4.12 -26.22
CA SER A 416 30.72 5.55 -26.03
C SER A 416 29.45 6.43 -26.11
N ILE A 417 28.56 6.17 -27.07
CA ILE A 417 27.28 6.90 -27.19
C ILE A 417 26.40 6.63 -25.95
N LEU A 418 26.30 5.37 -25.52
CA LEU A 418 25.51 5.01 -24.35
C LEU A 418 26.07 5.67 -23.08
N GLN A 419 27.38 5.61 -22.88
CA GLN A 419 28.07 6.23 -21.74
C GLN A 419 27.82 7.74 -21.69
N GLN A 420 27.91 8.43 -22.84
CA GLN A 420 27.62 9.86 -22.93
C GLN A 420 26.18 10.17 -22.49
N GLN A 421 25.20 9.42 -23.01
CA GLN A 421 23.79 9.55 -22.61
C GLN A 421 23.60 9.29 -21.11
N GLU A 422 24.27 8.30 -20.54
CA GLU A 422 24.18 7.97 -19.12
C GLU A 422 24.78 9.06 -18.24
N SER A 423 25.92 9.64 -18.61
CA SER A 423 26.55 10.74 -17.87
C SER A 423 25.67 11.98 -17.83
N ASP A 424 25.05 12.33 -18.95
CA ASP A 424 24.10 13.44 -19.04
C ASP A 424 22.88 13.23 -18.13
N LEU A 425 22.31 12.02 -18.17
CA LEU A 425 21.16 11.66 -17.35
C LEU A 425 21.53 11.60 -15.86
N LEU A 426 22.73 11.12 -15.52
CA LEU A 426 23.23 11.09 -14.15
C LEU A 426 23.40 12.50 -13.58
N LEU A 427 23.90 13.45 -14.39
CA LEU A 427 23.99 14.86 -14.04
C LEU A 427 22.60 15.45 -13.73
N LEU A 428 21.61 15.23 -14.61
CA LEU A 428 20.24 15.68 -14.38
C LEU A 428 19.64 15.07 -13.12
N SER A 429 19.77 13.76 -12.96
CA SER A 429 19.29 13.01 -11.80
C SER A 429 19.83 13.60 -10.49
N THR A 430 21.12 13.94 -10.46
CA THR A 430 21.79 14.53 -9.29
C THR A 430 21.14 15.84 -8.83
N LEU A 431 20.69 16.66 -9.78
CA LEU A 431 20.10 17.98 -9.49
C LEU A 431 18.65 17.89 -9.04
N LEU A 432 17.96 16.81 -9.41
CA LEU A 432 16.54 16.57 -9.10
C LEU A 432 16.35 15.83 -7.76
N GLN A 433 17.37 15.14 -7.24
CA GLN A 433 17.22 14.21 -6.11
C GLN A 433 16.74 14.84 -4.78
N LYS A 434 17.15 16.06 -4.41
CA LYS A 434 16.91 16.60 -3.05
C LYS A 434 15.95 17.79 -2.94
N LYS A 435 15.94 18.75 -3.87
CA LYS A 435 15.08 19.95 -3.79
C LYS A 435 13.85 19.88 -4.71
N TYR A 436 12.75 20.49 -4.27
CA TYR A 436 11.58 20.76 -5.11
C TYR A 436 11.88 21.97 -5.99
N ASP A 437 12.10 21.76 -7.29
CA ASP A 437 12.47 22.83 -8.22
C ASP A 437 11.63 22.76 -9.49
N ASN A 438 10.45 23.37 -9.43
CA ASN A 438 9.54 23.38 -10.58
C ASN A 438 10.12 24.08 -11.80
N GLU A 439 10.98 25.08 -11.62
CA GLU A 439 11.59 25.82 -12.74
C GLU A 439 12.52 24.89 -13.53
N LEU A 440 13.37 24.13 -12.85
CA LEU A 440 14.22 23.14 -13.51
C LEU A 440 13.39 22.06 -14.20
N HIS A 441 12.33 21.54 -13.56
CA HIS A 441 11.45 20.56 -14.20
C HIS A 441 10.81 21.12 -15.49
N GLN A 442 10.30 22.36 -15.45
CA GLN A 442 9.74 23.03 -16.63
C GLN A 442 10.78 23.24 -17.73
N ARG A 443 12.02 23.61 -17.38
CA ARG A 443 13.13 23.75 -18.33
C ARG A 443 13.50 22.41 -18.98
N ILE A 444 13.54 21.32 -18.22
CA ILE A 444 13.81 19.96 -18.73
C ILE A 444 12.74 19.55 -19.74
N ILE A 445 11.46 19.75 -19.40
CA ILE A 445 10.33 19.46 -20.31
C ILE A 445 10.42 20.34 -21.57
N SER A 446 10.62 21.64 -21.40
CA SER A 446 10.72 22.59 -22.53
C SER A 446 11.93 22.32 -23.45
N SER A 447 12.89 21.53 -23.00
CA SER A 447 14.07 21.12 -23.76
C SER A 447 13.89 19.79 -24.50
N GLU A 448 12.69 19.21 -24.52
CA GLU A 448 12.34 17.93 -25.17
C GLU A 448 13.04 16.68 -24.60
N ILE A 449 13.67 16.78 -23.42
CA ILE A 449 14.38 15.66 -22.79
C ILE A 449 13.40 14.56 -22.37
N VAL A 450 12.22 14.94 -21.87
CA VAL A 450 11.15 14.00 -21.48
C VAL A 450 10.68 13.21 -22.69
N GLU A 451 10.40 13.89 -23.80
CA GLU A 451 9.96 13.29 -25.06
C GLU A 451 10.98 12.29 -25.59
N ASN A 452 12.28 12.60 -25.55
CA ASN A 452 13.32 11.67 -26.00
C ASN A 452 13.50 10.48 -25.06
N LEU A 453 13.42 10.65 -23.74
CA LEU A 453 13.42 9.53 -22.81
C LEU A 453 12.26 8.57 -23.11
N LEU A 454 11.06 9.12 -23.35
CA LEU A 454 9.89 8.33 -23.73
C LEU A 454 10.05 7.64 -25.10
N PHE A 455 10.68 8.32 -26.06
CA PHE A 455 11.03 7.72 -27.36
C PHE A 455 12.02 6.56 -27.19
N ILE A 456 13.05 6.72 -26.37
CA ILE A 456 14.01 5.65 -26.02
C ILE A 456 13.26 4.47 -25.40
N PHE A 457 12.41 4.71 -24.40
CA PHE A 457 11.64 3.67 -23.74
C PHE A 457 10.70 2.91 -24.68
N SER A 458 10.16 3.60 -25.68
CA SER A 458 9.22 3.01 -26.63
C SER A 458 9.90 2.20 -27.74
N ASN A 459 11.09 2.62 -28.21
CA ASN A 459 11.65 2.13 -29.48
C ASN A 459 13.00 1.41 -29.35
N ARG A 460 13.80 1.70 -28.32
CA ARG A 460 15.15 1.11 -28.17
C ARG A 460 15.08 -0.33 -27.64
N ASP A 461 16.03 -1.21 -27.96
CA ASP A 461 16.08 -2.55 -27.35
C ASP A 461 16.09 -2.43 -25.80
N LEU A 462 15.22 -3.19 -25.13
CA LEU A 462 15.03 -3.13 -23.68
C LEU A 462 16.36 -3.36 -22.94
N LYS A 463 17.18 -4.30 -23.42
CA LYS A 463 18.48 -4.63 -22.79
C LYS A 463 19.49 -3.48 -22.79
N SER A 464 19.30 -2.49 -23.66
CA SER A 464 20.17 -1.31 -23.75
C SER A 464 19.63 -0.10 -22.97
N ILE A 465 18.46 -0.23 -22.35
CA ILE A 465 17.91 0.80 -21.48
C ILE A 465 18.38 0.50 -20.06
N THR A 466 19.26 1.35 -19.56
CA THR A 466 19.84 1.17 -18.22
C THR A 466 18.98 1.83 -17.14
N ARG A 467 19.22 1.46 -15.89
CA ARG A 467 18.55 2.07 -14.73
C ARG A 467 18.73 3.58 -14.67
N THR A 468 19.86 4.12 -15.14
CA THR A 468 20.08 5.58 -15.18
C THR A 468 18.98 6.30 -15.96
N HIS A 469 18.48 5.70 -17.05
CA HIS A 469 17.39 6.26 -17.83
C HIS A 469 16.07 6.27 -17.05
N SER A 470 15.67 5.12 -16.47
CA SER A 470 14.42 5.02 -15.72
C SER A 470 14.44 5.85 -14.43
N GLN A 471 15.55 5.84 -13.71
CA GLN A 471 15.75 6.59 -12.47
C GLN A 471 15.71 8.10 -12.70
N THR A 472 16.23 8.59 -13.83
CA THR A 472 16.16 10.01 -14.19
C THR A 472 14.72 10.42 -14.46
N PHE A 473 13.96 9.62 -15.21
CA PHE A 473 12.54 9.86 -15.43
C PHE A 473 11.72 9.83 -14.13
N PHE A 474 12.01 8.87 -13.24
CA PHE A 474 11.41 8.83 -11.90
C PHE A 474 11.72 10.10 -11.11
N ASN A 475 12.95 10.60 -11.13
CA ASN A 475 13.31 11.84 -10.43
C ASN A 475 12.56 13.07 -10.99
N ILE A 476 12.30 13.11 -12.30
CA ILE A 476 11.46 14.14 -12.94
C ILE A 476 9.99 14.08 -12.45
N THR A 477 9.46 12.88 -12.16
CA THR A 477 8.06 12.73 -11.70
C THR A 477 7.87 12.82 -10.18
N LYS A 478 8.89 12.50 -9.36
CA LYS A 478 8.76 12.36 -7.90
C LYS A 478 8.55 13.70 -7.18
N LYS A 479 9.31 14.74 -7.56
CA LYS A 479 9.39 16.02 -6.83
C LYS A 479 8.89 17.20 -7.68
N SER A 480 7.82 16.97 -8.41
CA SER A 480 7.18 17.95 -9.28
C SER A 480 5.71 18.19 -8.89
N THR A 481 5.21 19.38 -9.22
CA THR A 481 3.80 19.72 -8.97
C THR A 481 2.85 18.95 -9.87
N ASP A 482 1.56 19.02 -9.55
CA ASP A 482 0.52 18.47 -10.41
C ASP A 482 0.51 19.15 -11.79
N GLU A 483 0.87 20.44 -11.92
CA GLU A 483 0.98 21.11 -13.23
C GLU A 483 2.13 20.53 -14.07
N VAL A 484 3.29 20.29 -13.47
CA VAL A 484 4.43 19.67 -14.16
C VAL A 484 4.11 18.23 -14.58
N LYS A 485 3.43 17.46 -13.72
CA LYS A 485 2.97 16.10 -14.05
C LYS A 485 1.94 16.08 -15.18
N LEU A 486 1.08 17.10 -15.25
CA LEU A 486 0.16 17.29 -16.37
C LEU A 486 0.91 17.57 -17.68
N LEU A 487 1.98 18.38 -17.65
CA LEU A 487 2.85 18.56 -18.80
C LEU A 487 3.50 17.24 -19.25
N ILE A 488 4.00 16.44 -18.31
CA ILE A 488 4.56 15.11 -18.61
C ILE A 488 3.50 14.18 -19.20
N TYR A 489 2.26 14.21 -18.71
CA TYR A 489 1.15 13.45 -19.28
C TYR A 489 0.88 13.85 -20.74
N ASN A 490 0.94 15.14 -21.07
CA ASN A 490 0.76 15.63 -22.44
C ASN A 490 1.83 15.13 -23.41
N SER A 491 3.03 14.78 -22.91
CA SER A 491 4.09 14.11 -23.69
C SER A 491 3.81 12.61 -23.97
N LYS A 492 2.63 12.10 -23.60
CA LYS A 492 2.16 10.71 -23.83
C LYS A 492 3.11 9.65 -23.23
N PRO A 493 3.29 9.62 -21.90
CA PRO A 493 4.34 8.82 -21.27
C PRO A 493 4.06 7.32 -21.23
N TYR A 494 2.78 6.92 -21.33
CA TYR A 494 2.34 5.57 -21.04
C TYR A 494 2.94 4.47 -21.94
N PRO A 495 2.99 4.58 -23.27
CA PRO A 495 3.51 3.51 -24.12
C PRO A 495 4.95 3.09 -23.75
N GLY A 496 5.84 4.07 -23.57
CA GLY A 496 7.22 3.83 -23.16
C GLY A 496 7.33 3.27 -21.74
N LEU A 497 6.66 3.89 -20.77
CA LEU A 497 6.72 3.44 -19.37
C LEU A 497 6.15 2.03 -19.18
N PHE A 498 5.05 1.68 -19.85
CA PHE A 498 4.49 0.34 -19.77
C PHE A 498 5.38 -0.72 -20.39
N ARG A 499 6.10 -0.38 -21.47
CA ARG A 499 7.13 -1.26 -22.04
C ARG A 499 8.27 -1.53 -21.04
N LEU A 500 8.67 -0.55 -20.23
CA LEU A 500 9.68 -0.75 -19.19
C LEU A 500 9.27 -1.71 -18.08
N LEU A 501 7.96 -1.95 -17.84
CA LEU A 501 7.52 -2.93 -16.84
C LEU A 501 7.91 -4.38 -17.20
N GLU A 502 8.25 -4.63 -18.46
CA GLU A 502 8.70 -5.93 -18.97
C GLU A 502 10.22 -6.12 -18.88
N HIS A 503 10.95 -5.10 -18.40
CA HIS A 503 12.40 -5.14 -18.28
C HIS A 503 12.87 -6.25 -17.31
N GLN A 504 14.05 -6.83 -17.59
CA GLN A 504 14.61 -7.93 -16.79
C GLN A 504 15.16 -7.44 -15.44
N ASP A 505 15.77 -6.26 -15.41
CA ASP A 505 16.15 -5.59 -14.16
C ASP A 505 14.89 -5.04 -13.45
N TYR A 506 14.63 -5.55 -12.25
CA TYR A 506 13.48 -5.17 -11.43
C TYR A 506 13.55 -3.71 -10.96
N LEU A 507 14.74 -3.09 -10.91
CA LEU A 507 14.89 -1.69 -10.53
C LEU A 507 14.37 -0.77 -11.63
N VAL A 508 14.63 -1.10 -12.90
CA VAL A 508 14.06 -0.39 -14.06
C VAL A 508 12.54 -0.47 -14.05
N ALA A 509 11.99 -1.67 -13.85
CA ALA A 509 10.54 -1.86 -13.75
C ALA A 509 9.94 -1.12 -12.54
N SER A 510 10.67 -1.06 -11.42
CA SER A 510 10.27 -0.35 -10.20
C SER A 510 10.23 1.17 -10.42
N ASP A 511 11.25 1.74 -11.06
CA ASP A 511 11.31 3.16 -11.43
C ASP A 511 10.17 3.54 -12.40
N ALA A 512 9.83 2.64 -13.32
CA ALA A 512 8.73 2.84 -14.26
C ALA A 512 7.35 2.82 -13.57
N ILE A 513 7.06 1.83 -12.70
CA ILE A 513 5.75 1.75 -12.03
C ILE A 513 5.54 2.90 -11.05
N ILE A 514 6.57 3.36 -10.34
CA ILE A 514 6.44 4.54 -9.48
C ILE A 514 6.26 5.83 -10.30
N SER A 515 6.88 5.93 -11.48
CA SER A 515 6.67 7.07 -12.39
C SER A 515 5.23 7.11 -12.91
N ILE A 516 4.68 5.95 -13.30
CA ILE A 516 3.26 5.79 -13.68
C ILE A 516 2.36 6.23 -12.52
N PHE A 517 2.65 5.78 -11.30
CA PHE A 517 1.89 6.13 -10.11
C PHE A 517 1.90 7.65 -9.85
N ASN A 518 3.05 8.30 -9.93
CA ASN A 518 3.18 9.75 -9.75
C ASN A 518 2.30 10.54 -10.74
N ILE A 519 2.24 10.08 -12.00
CA ILE A 519 1.39 10.69 -13.04
C ILE A 519 -0.10 10.42 -12.76
N LEU A 520 -0.46 9.21 -12.32
CA LEU A 520 -1.83 8.85 -11.95
C LEU A 520 -2.38 9.70 -10.80
N ILE A 521 -1.60 9.92 -9.74
CA ILE A 521 -2.05 10.77 -8.61
C ILE A 521 -2.42 12.17 -9.08
N SER A 522 -1.63 12.77 -9.98
CA SER A 522 -1.94 14.10 -10.52
C SER A 522 -3.21 14.06 -11.36
N GLY A 523 -3.36 13.04 -12.21
CA GLY A 523 -4.58 12.84 -12.99
C GLY A 523 -5.84 12.67 -12.13
N SER A 524 -5.74 11.95 -11.00
CA SER A 524 -6.90 11.72 -10.13
C SER A 524 -7.43 13.00 -9.49
N LYS A 525 -6.60 14.04 -9.34
CA LYS A 525 -7.01 15.35 -8.81
C LYS A 525 -7.71 16.25 -9.84
N MET A 526 -7.66 15.92 -11.13
CA MET A 526 -8.23 16.77 -12.19
C MET A 526 -9.75 16.63 -12.35
N THR A 527 -10.35 15.57 -11.82
CA THR A 527 -11.79 15.29 -11.95
C THR A 527 -12.35 14.87 -10.60
N GLN A 528 -13.68 14.82 -10.47
CA GLN A 528 -14.30 14.42 -9.20
C GLN A 528 -14.00 12.94 -8.89
N TYR A 529 -13.96 12.58 -7.60
CA TYR A 529 -13.62 11.21 -7.18
C TYR A 529 -14.69 10.18 -7.56
N THR A 530 -15.93 10.61 -7.78
CA THR A 530 -17.04 9.80 -8.31
C THR A 530 -16.94 9.56 -9.82
N GLU A 531 -16.10 10.31 -10.52
CA GLU A 531 -15.91 10.18 -11.96
C GLU A 531 -14.78 9.16 -12.27
N PRO A 532 -14.88 8.45 -13.41
CA PRO A 532 -13.81 7.59 -13.86
C PRO A 532 -12.44 8.28 -13.94
N HIS A 533 -11.35 7.54 -13.76
CA HIS A 533 -10.01 8.11 -13.87
C HIS A 533 -9.76 8.69 -15.28
N PRO A 534 -9.30 9.96 -15.43
CA PRO A 534 -9.19 10.61 -16.73
C PRO A 534 -8.17 9.94 -17.66
N HIS A 535 -7.17 9.26 -17.10
CA HIS A 535 -6.14 8.58 -17.88
C HIS A 535 -6.50 7.15 -18.28
N TYR A 536 -7.67 6.62 -17.89
CA TYR A 536 -8.03 5.21 -18.12
C TYR A 536 -7.92 4.81 -19.60
N GLU A 537 -8.53 5.58 -20.50
CA GLU A 537 -8.56 5.25 -21.93
C GLU A 537 -7.13 5.27 -22.54
N SER A 538 -6.31 6.27 -22.17
CA SER A 538 -4.92 6.35 -22.61
C SER A 538 -4.08 5.15 -22.17
N ILE A 539 -4.35 4.62 -20.96
CA ILE A 539 -3.67 3.44 -20.41
C ILE A 539 -4.15 2.16 -21.11
N GLN A 540 -5.44 2.06 -21.39
CA GLN A 540 -6.03 0.91 -22.06
C GLN A 540 -5.54 0.76 -23.51
N GLN A 541 -5.35 1.88 -24.22
CA GLN A 541 -4.83 1.90 -25.60
C GLN A 541 -3.44 1.26 -25.76
N CYS A 542 -2.64 1.22 -24.69
CA CYS A 542 -1.30 0.62 -24.69
C CYS A 542 -1.22 -0.67 -23.86
N ASP A 543 -2.35 -1.33 -23.60
CA ASP A 543 -2.44 -2.56 -22.81
C ASP A 543 -1.84 -2.44 -21.40
N GLY A 544 -1.88 -1.22 -20.84
CA GLY A 544 -1.16 -0.89 -19.61
C GLY A 544 -1.67 -1.66 -18.39
N VAL A 545 -2.97 -1.95 -18.31
CA VAL A 545 -3.56 -2.74 -17.22
C VAL A 545 -2.96 -4.13 -17.17
N ASN A 546 -2.91 -4.85 -18.30
CA ASN A 546 -2.36 -6.21 -18.34
C ASN A 546 -0.86 -6.24 -18.04
N LYS A 547 -0.11 -5.22 -18.47
CA LYS A 547 1.31 -5.07 -18.14
C LYS A 547 1.55 -4.82 -16.64
N ILE A 548 0.72 -4.00 -15.99
CA ILE A 548 0.77 -3.81 -14.52
C ILE A 548 0.45 -5.12 -13.79
N ILE A 549 -0.60 -5.85 -14.21
CA ILE A 549 -0.96 -7.14 -13.59
C ILE A 549 0.14 -8.18 -13.79
N SER A 550 0.75 -8.23 -14.96
CA SER A 550 1.88 -9.13 -15.23
C SER A 550 3.05 -8.82 -14.28
N LEU A 551 3.37 -7.54 -14.04
CA LEU A 551 4.41 -7.16 -13.09
C LEU A 551 4.04 -7.50 -11.63
N PHE A 552 2.77 -7.29 -11.24
CA PHE A 552 2.25 -7.68 -9.94
C PHE A 552 2.43 -9.19 -9.68
N GLN A 553 2.07 -10.02 -10.67
CA GLN A 553 2.17 -11.48 -10.59
C GLN A 553 3.62 -11.98 -10.55
N LYS A 554 4.55 -11.29 -11.24
CA LYS A 554 5.99 -11.61 -11.15
C LYS A 554 6.55 -11.45 -9.74
N ASN A 555 5.96 -10.59 -8.90
CA ASN A 555 6.34 -10.40 -7.49
C ASN A 555 7.86 -10.20 -7.29
N LEU A 556 8.51 -9.43 -8.18
CA LEU A 556 9.96 -9.24 -8.16
C LEU A 556 10.45 -8.52 -6.90
N SER A 557 9.61 -7.63 -6.33
CA SER A 557 9.88 -6.94 -5.07
C SER A 557 8.58 -6.51 -4.42
N LYS A 558 8.56 -6.39 -3.08
CA LYS A 558 7.44 -5.76 -2.35
C LYS A 558 7.16 -4.36 -2.90
N TYR A 559 8.22 -3.58 -3.12
CA TYR A 559 8.10 -2.21 -3.64
C TYR A 559 7.26 -2.16 -4.93
N SER A 560 7.66 -2.86 -5.99
CA SER A 560 6.95 -2.83 -7.27
C SER A 560 5.55 -3.44 -7.17
N ARG A 561 5.38 -4.51 -6.39
CA ARG A 561 4.08 -5.18 -6.20
C ARG A 561 3.05 -4.28 -5.53
N ASP A 562 3.43 -3.57 -4.47
CA ASP A 562 2.56 -2.61 -3.78
C ASP A 562 2.09 -1.51 -4.75
N ARG A 563 3.03 -0.93 -5.52
CA ARG A 563 2.70 0.13 -6.49
C ARG A 563 1.81 -0.39 -7.61
N CYS A 564 1.96 -1.64 -8.05
CA CYS A 564 1.07 -2.23 -9.05
C CYS A 564 -0.37 -2.31 -8.53
N ALA A 565 -0.59 -2.86 -7.33
CA ALA A 565 -1.92 -2.97 -6.75
C ALA A 565 -2.57 -1.60 -6.55
N ILE A 566 -1.81 -0.63 -6.04
CA ILE A 566 -2.24 0.76 -5.87
C ILE A 566 -2.59 1.39 -7.23
N CYS A 567 -1.74 1.25 -8.25
CA CYS A 567 -2.01 1.78 -9.59
C CYS A 567 -3.32 1.22 -10.17
N ILE A 568 -3.60 -0.08 -10.01
CA ILE A 568 -4.86 -0.67 -10.47
C ILE A 568 -6.06 -0.03 -9.77
N GLY A 569 -5.97 0.20 -8.45
CA GLY A 569 -7.03 0.88 -7.71
C GLY A 569 -7.30 2.30 -8.22
N PHE A 570 -6.24 3.05 -8.54
CA PHE A 570 -6.35 4.39 -9.11
C PHE A 570 -6.93 4.37 -10.54
N ILE A 571 -6.46 3.45 -11.39
CA ILE A 571 -6.91 3.33 -12.78
C ILE A 571 -8.41 2.99 -12.83
N PHE A 572 -8.85 2.04 -12.01
CA PHE A 572 -10.25 1.58 -11.97
C PHE A 572 -11.14 2.42 -11.05
N ARG A 573 -10.75 3.66 -10.72
CA ARG A 573 -11.63 4.58 -9.99
C ARG A 573 -12.99 4.68 -10.69
N ALA A 574 -14.06 4.45 -9.91
CA ALA A 574 -15.45 4.45 -10.38
C ALA A 574 -15.75 3.54 -11.59
N ARG A 575 -14.87 2.56 -11.90
CA ARG A 575 -15.03 1.60 -13.00
C ARG A 575 -15.05 0.18 -12.48
N GLU A 576 -15.91 -0.66 -13.04
CA GLU A 576 -15.96 -2.09 -12.72
C GLU A 576 -14.69 -2.79 -13.20
N ILE A 577 -14.11 -3.64 -12.35
CA ILE A 577 -13.17 -4.66 -12.78
C ILE A 577 -13.98 -5.88 -13.20
N THR A 578 -13.91 -6.29 -14.47
CA THR A 578 -14.67 -7.44 -14.98
C THR A 578 -13.90 -8.76 -14.85
N ASN A 579 -12.57 -8.72 -14.85
CA ASN A 579 -11.73 -9.90 -14.66
C ASN A 579 -11.78 -10.35 -13.19
N LEU A 580 -12.41 -11.52 -12.94
CA LEU A 580 -12.62 -12.06 -11.60
C LEU A 580 -11.32 -12.38 -10.85
N PHE A 581 -10.33 -12.94 -11.54
CA PHE A 581 -9.04 -13.25 -10.95
C PHE A 581 -8.32 -11.98 -10.49
N MET A 582 -8.25 -10.99 -11.38
CA MET A 582 -7.66 -9.67 -11.07
C MET A 582 -8.39 -9.00 -9.90
N LYS A 583 -9.72 -9.06 -9.90
CA LYS A 583 -10.57 -8.52 -8.84
C LYS A 583 -10.21 -9.12 -7.49
N GLN A 584 -10.16 -10.45 -7.40
CA GLN A 584 -9.88 -11.16 -6.16
C GLN A 584 -8.46 -10.89 -5.65
N GLU A 585 -7.44 -11.02 -6.49
CA GLU A 585 -6.04 -10.83 -6.07
C GLU A 585 -5.75 -9.41 -5.63
N ILE A 586 -6.18 -8.41 -6.42
CA ILE A 586 -5.89 -7.01 -6.13
C ILE A 586 -6.63 -6.55 -4.89
N PHE A 587 -7.91 -6.92 -4.72
CA PHE A 587 -8.67 -6.50 -3.52
C PHE A 587 -8.11 -7.13 -2.27
N THR A 588 -7.73 -8.42 -2.32
CA THR A 588 -7.11 -9.12 -1.19
C THR A 588 -5.79 -8.46 -0.82
N TYR A 589 -4.95 -8.15 -1.81
CA TYR A 589 -3.65 -7.55 -1.56
C TYR A 589 -3.77 -6.11 -1.03
N LEU A 590 -4.65 -5.28 -1.61
CA LEU A 590 -4.90 -3.92 -1.12
C LEU A 590 -5.44 -3.92 0.31
N LYS A 591 -6.28 -4.89 0.68
CA LYS A 591 -6.70 -5.07 2.08
C LYS A 591 -5.47 -5.31 2.96
N ILE A 592 -4.59 -6.27 2.64
CA ILE A 592 -3.37 -6.54 3.42
C ILE A 592 -2.54 -5.27 3.66
N LEU A 593 -2.43 -4.39 2.64
CA LEU A 593 -1.69 -3.13 2.75
C LEU A 593 -2.29 -2.12 3.75
N LEU A 594 -3.54 -2.29 4.21
CA LEU A 594 -4.11 -1.47 5.29
C LEU A 594 -3.43 -1.70 6.65
N SER A 595 -2.70 -2.80 6.79
CA SER A 595 -1.91 -3.14 7.98
C SER A 595 -0.41 -2.96 7.78
N ASP A 596 0.02 -2.26 6.70
CA ASP A 596 1.43 -2.04 6.42
C ASP A 596 2.09 -1.14 7.49
N SER A 597 3.37 -1.41 7.78
CA SER A 597 4.17 -0.59 8.68
C SER A 597 4.53 0.78 8.08
N ASP A 598 4.55 0.89 6.74
CA ASP A 598 4.75 2.15 6.03
C ASP A 598 3.41 2.89 5.90
N ASP A 599 3.28 4.01 6.63
CA ASP A 599 2.07 4.83 6.63
C ASP A 599 1.72 5.38 5.24
N TRP A 600 2.73 5.64 4.39
CA TRP A 600 2.46 6.07 3.03
C TRP A 600 1.77 4.96 2.25
N ILE A 601 2.22 3.71 2.40
CA ILE A 601 1.60 2.54 1.73
C ILE A 601 0.17 2.34 2.22
N LYS A 602 -0.03 2.41 3.53
CA LYS A 602 -1.35 2.29 4.18
C LYS A 602 -2.35 3.31 3.62
N GLU A 603 -1.96 4.59 3.58
CA GLU A 603 -2.82 5.66 3.06
C GLU A 603 -3.05 5.53 1.54
N ARG A 604 -2.05 5.10 0.75
CA ARG A 604 -2.26 4.88 -0.68
C ARG A 604 -3.16 3.67 -0.97
N ALA A 605 -3.11 2.63 -0.16
CA ALA A 605 -4.00 1.47 -0.26
C ALA A 605 -5.45 1.81 0.11
N LYS A 606 -5.62 2.63 1.16
CA LYS A 606 -6.90 3.24 1.54
C LYS A 606 -7.52 4.04 0.40
N ASP A 607 -6.79 4.98 -0.19
CA ASP A 607 -7.24 5.76 -1.37
C ASP A 607 -7.62 4.84 -2.55
N SER A 608 -6.84 3.78 -2.77
CA SER A 608 -7.10 2.81 -3.84
C SER A 608 -8.40 2.05 -3.64
N LEU A 609 -8.67 1.59 -2.41
CA LEU A 609 -9.92 0.92 -2.07
C LEU A 609 -11.12 1.87 -2.14
N GLU A 610 -10.95 3.12 -1.70
CA GLU A 610 -11.97 4.18 -1.83
C GLU A 610 -12.37 4.37 -3.30
N TYR A 611 -11.38 4.51 -4.19
CA TYR A 611 -11.60 4.69 -5.62
C TYR A 611 -12.26 3.49 -6.29
N LEU A 612 -11.84 2.27 -5.95
CA LEU A 612 -12.45 1.04 -6.46
C LEU A 612 -13.90 0.92 -6.00
N ALA A 613 -14.16 1.24 -4.74
CA ALA A 613 -15.47 1.12 -4.14
C ALA A 613 -16.50 2.06 -4.79
N GLN A 614 -16.10 3.18 -5.40
CA GLN A 614 -17.04 4.07 -6.11
C GLN A 614 -17.89 3.33 -7.16
N ASN A 615 -17.41 2.19 -7.68
CA ASN A 615 -18.24 1.28 -8.45
C ASN A 615 -18.95 0.24 -7.57
N ASP A 616 -20.27 0.13 -7.70
CA ASP A 616 -21.13 -0.75 -6.88
C ASP A 616 -20.70 -2.22 -6.90
N LYS A 617 -20.33 -2.76 -8.06
CA LYS A 617 -19.96 -4.19 -8.17
C LYS A 617 -18.60 -4.48 -7.55
N ASN A 618 -17.67 -3.54 -7.62
CA ASN A 618 -16.39 -3.67 -6.92
C ASN A 618 -16.59 -3.53 -5.41
N ARG A 619 -17.38 -2.56 -4.97
CA ARG A 619 -17.74 -2.37 -3.55
C ARG A 619 -18.34 -3.64 -2.95
N SER A 620 -19.33 -4.22 -3.61
CA SER A 620 -19.99 -5.43 -3.13
C SER A 620 -19.05 -6.63 -3.04
N GLU A 621 -17.94 -6.66 -3.78
CA GLU A 621 -16.90 -7.69 -3.61
C GLU A 621 -15.94 -7.34 -2.45
N ILE A 622 -15.53 -6.07 -2.34
CA ILE A 622 -14.62 -5.59 -1.28
C ILE A 622 -15.28 -5.77 0.09
N LEU A 623 -16.56 -5.41 0.22
CA LEU A 623 -17.31 -5.37 1.47
C LEU A 623 -18.67 -6.06 1.30
N ASN A 624 -18.65 -7.38 1.12
CA ASN A 624 -19.85 -8.21 1.07
C ASN A 624 -20.44 -8.47 2.47
N GLU A 625 -21.62 -9.08 2.51
CA GLU A 625 -22.33 -9.42 3.75
C GLU A 625 -21.50 -10.30 4.71
N ASN A 626 -20.73 -11.26 4.20
CA ASN A 626 -19.88 -12.11 5.03
C ASN A 626 -18.75 -11.32 5.67
N GLU A 627 -18.16 -10.37 4.94
CA GLU A 627 -17.13 -9.47 5.45
C GLU A 627 -17.70 -8.55 6.53
N LEU A 628 -18.91 -7.99 6.34
CA LEU A 628 -19.59 -7.18 7.35
C LEU A 628 -19.85 -7.98 8.63
N LYS A 629 -20.34 -9.23 8.52
CA LYS A 629 -20.55 -10.13 9.66
C LYS A 629 -19.25 -10.42 10.40
N LYS A 630 -18.16 -10.67 9.66
CA LYS A 630 -16.82 -10.91 10.21
C LYS A 630 -16.30 -9.69 10.96
N ILE A 631 -16.41 -8.50 10.37
CA ILE A 631 -16.02 -7.24 11.02
C ILE A 631 -16.81 -7.05 12.32
N GLY A 632 -18.13 -7.25 12.28
CA GLY A 632 -18.97 -7.18 13.48
C GLY A 632 -18.55 -8.18 14.55
N TYR A 633 -18.19 -9.41 14.18
CA TYR A 633 -17.67 -10.42 15.10
C TYR A 633 -16.34 -10.01 15.73
N ASP A 634 -15.39 -9.56 14.92
CA ASP A 634 -14.06 -9.14 15.36
C ASP A 634 -14.11 -7.94 16.31
N LEU A 635 -14.98 -6.95 16.04
CA LEU A 635 -15.17 -5.79 16.90
C LEU A 635 -15.82 -6.15 18.25
N ARG A 636 -16.57 -7.25 18.33
CA ARG A 636 -17.15 -7.75 19.59
C ARG A 636 -16.17 -8.52 20.46
N GLN A 637 -15.00 -8.89 19.94
CA GLN A 637 -14.00 -9.59 20.74
C GLN A 637 -13.48 -8.69 21.87
N SER A 638 -13.45 -9.24 23.08
CA SER A 638 -12.88 -8.57 24.24
C SER A 638 -11.35 -8.53 24.14
N ILE A 639 -10.74 -7.49 24.71
CA ILE A 639 -9.27 -7.35 24.77
C ILE A 639 -8.79 -8.02 26.06
N ASP A 640 -8.78 -9.35 26.03
CA ASP A 640 -8.32 -10.21 27.13
C ASP A 640 -7.11 -11.04 26.67
N GLY A 641 -6.39 -11.66 27.61
CA GLY A 641 -5.24 -12.52 27.32
C GLY A 641 -3.89 -11.87 27.59
N THR A 642 -2.84 -12.40 26.96
CA THR A 642 -1.47 -11.85 27.02
C THR A 642 -1.38 -10.49 26.32
N GLU A 643 -0.30 -9.74 26.57
CA GLU A 643 -0.12 -8.44 25.89
C GLU A 643 0.00 -8.59 24.37
N GLU A 644 0.58 -9.69 23.88
CA GLU A 644 0.63 -10.03 22.46
C GLU A 644 -0.76 -10.33 21.90
N GLU A 645 -1.57 -11.13 22.60
CA GLU A 645 -2.95 -11.44 22.19
C GLU A 645 -3.80 -10.17 22.12
N LYS A 646 -3.70 -9.29 23.12
CA LYS A 646 -4.38 -8.00 23.13
C LYS A 646 -3.98 -7.11 21.95
N LYS A 647 -2.68 -7.04 21.64
CA LYS A 647 -2.17 -6.27 20.49
C LYS A 647 -2.72 -6.81 19.16
N GLU A 648 -2.75 -8.12 18.97
CA GLU A 648 -3.29 -8.72 17.76
C GLU A 648 -4.80 -8.48 17.61
N ILE A 649 -5.56 -8.55 18.71
CA ILE A 649 -6.99 -8.20 18.72
C ILE A 649 -7.20 -6.74 18.33
N ILE A 650 -6.46 -5.80 18.95
CA ILE A 650 -6.53 -4.37 18.62
C ILE A 650 -6.20 -4.14 17.16
N LYS A 651 -5.09 -4.69 16.67
CA LYS A 651 -4.65 -4.55 15.28
C LYS A 651 -5.70 -5.06 14.29
N LYS A 652 -6.34 -6.20 14.58
CA LYS A 652 -7.43 -6.76 13.77
C LYS A 652 -8.66 -5.84 13.76
N GLN A 653 -9.02 -5.29 14.90
CA GLN A 653 -10.15 -4.37 15.02
C GLN A 653 -9.89 -3.04 14.29
N GLU A 654 -8.70 -2.46 14.47
CA GLU A 654 -8.29 -1.24 13.76
C GLU A 654 -8.26 -1.45 12.25
N PHE A 655 -7.71 -2.58 11.79
CA PHE A 655 -7.74 -2.98 10.38
C PHE A 655 -9.17 -2.99 9.82
N ASN A 656 -10.10 -3.61 10.54
CA ASN A 656 -11.51 -3.68 10.13
C ASN A 656 -12.15 -2.29 10.07
N CYS A 657 -11.82 -1.42 11.03
CA CYS A 657 -12.26 -0.02 11.03
C CYS A 657 -11.71 0.77 9.84
N ILE A 658 -10.42 0.61 9.52
CA ILE A 658 -9.79 1.26 8.36
C ILE A 658 -10.42 0.77 7.05
N LEU A 659 -10.73 -0.52 6.93
CA LEU A 659 -11.42 -1.07 5.77
C LEU A 659 -12.82 -0.45 5.60
N LEU A 660 -13.61 -0.38 6.67
CA LEU A 660 -14.93 0.27 6.64
C LEU A 660 -14.82 1.74 6.22
N TYR A 661 -13.86 2.47 6.81
CA TYR A 661 -13.60 3.85 6.43
C TYR A 661 -13.27 3.97 4.94
N SER A 662 -12.36 3.14 4.44
CA SER A 662 -11.93 3.17 3.03
C SER A 662 -13.09 3.01 2.07
N VAL A 663 -14.11 2.22 2.43
CA VAL A 663 -15.26 1.93 1.56
C VAL A 663 -16.38 2.96 1.70
N LEU A 664 -16.58 3.54 2.89
CA LEU A 664 -17.70 4.44 3.22
C LEU A 664 -17.36 5.94 3.08
N TYR A 665 -16.07 6.31 3.17
CA TYR A 665 -15.64 7.70 3.17
C TYR A 665 -16.04 8.41 1.88
N ARG A 666 -16.54 9.65 2.00
CA ARG A 666 -17.01 10.50 0.89
C ARG A 666 -18.06 9.85 0.00
N ARG A 667 -18.95 9.01 0.55
CA ARG A 667 -19.99 8.35 -0.24
C ARG A 667 -21.40 8.53 0.29
N GLU A 668 -22.28 8.91 -0.62
CA GLU A 668 -23.74 8.95 -0.43
C GLU A 668 -24.36 7.55 -0.68
N ASP A 669 -23.92 6.56 0.09
CA ASP A 669 -24.45 5.20 0.02
C ASP A 669 -25.22 4.86 1.32
N TYR A 670 -26.48 5.28 1.35
CA TYR A 670 -27.33 5.08 2.52
C TYR A 670 -27.70 3.60 2.73
N GLN A 671 -27.76 2.80 1.68
CA GLN A 671 -28.06 1.38 1.80
C GLN A 671 -26.90 0.65 2.47
N LEU A 672 -25.66 0.88 2.03
CA LEU A 672 -24.49 0.26 2.66
C LEU A 672 -24.36 0.67 4.14
N ARG A 673 -24.67 1.92 4.50
CA ARG A 673 -24.68 2.34 5.92
C ARG A 673 -25.71 1.57 6.74
N ARG A 674 -26.90 1.33 6.19
CA ARG A 674 -27.91 0.47 6.83
C ARG A 674 -27.38 -0.95 6.99
N ASP A 675 -26.79 -1.52 5.94
CA ASP A 675 -26.24 -2.88 5.99
C ASP A 675 -25.14 -3.01 7.06
N VAL A 676 -24.31 -1.97 7.24
CA VAL A 676 -23.31 -1.89 8.31
C VAL A 676 -23.96 -1.81 9.71
N ILE A 677 -25.03 -1.03 9.86
CA ILE A 677 -25.82 -0.95 11.10
C ILE A 677 -26.47 -2.30 11.42
N ASP A 678 -27.11 -2.92 10.42
CA ASP A 678 -27.84 -4.18 10.54
C ASP A 678 -26.91 -5.38 10.80
N ALA A 679 -25.66 -5.31 10.33
CA ALA A 679 -24.60 -6.27 10.69
C ALA A 679 -24.15 -6.18 12.17
N GLY A 680 -24.68 -5.22 12.94
CA GLY A 680 -24.36 -5.04 14.36
C GLY A 680 -22.98 -4.42 14.62
N ILE A 681 -22.41 -3.75 13.62
CA ILE A 681 -21.11 -3.05 13.75
C ILE A 681 -21.26 -1.82 14.66
N VAL A 682 -22.36 -1.07 14.51
CA VAL A 682 -22.65 0.08 15.38
C VAL A 682 -22.85 -0.36 16.83
N ASP A 683 -23.54 -1.47 17.07
CA ASP A 683 -23.70 -2.02 18.42
C ASP A 683 -22.32 -2.37 19.04
N ALA A 684 -21.41 -2.94 18.25
CA ALA A 684 -20.05 -3.26 18.70
C ALA A 684 -19.24 -1.99 19.02
N LEU A 685 -19.31 -0.96 18.18
CA LEU A 685 -18.64 0.33 18.44
C LEU A 685 -19.19 1.01 19.70
N ILE A 686 -20.51 1.03 19.89
CA ILE A 686 -21.14 1.58 21.11
C ILE A 686 -20.66 0.82 22.35
N HIS A 687 -20.56 -0.52 22.27
CA HIS A 687 -20.02 -1.32 23.37
C HIS A 687 -18.55 -0.95 23.66
N ILE A 688 -17.70 -0.83 22.64
CA ILE A 688 -16.29 -0.40 22.78
C ILE A 688 -16.22 0.97 23.46
N TYR A 689 -16.96 1.96 22.95
CA TYR A 689 -16.97 3.32 23.49
C TYR A 689 -17.54 3.42 24.90
N THR A 690 -18.39 2.48 25.32
CA THR A 690 -18.99 2.50 26.66
C THR A 690 -18.10 1.80 27.69
N SER A 691 -17.52 0.66 27.32
CA SER A 691 -16.88 -0.26 28.27
C SER A 691 -15.36 -0.15 28.35
N ARG A 692 -14.69 0.25 27.27
CA ARG A 692 -13.22 0.22 27.19
C ARG A 692 -12.60 1.42 27.89
N ASP A 693 -11.40 1.25 28.46
CA ASP A 693 -10.58 2.39 28.87
C ASP A 693 -10.39 3.36 27.69
N LEU A 694 -10.53 4.67 27.94
CA LEU A 694 -10.46 5.67 26.89
C LEU A 694 -9.12 5.63 26.15
N ASN A 695 -8.01 5.38 26.84
CA ASN A 695 -6.67 5.33 26.23
C ASN A 695 -6.51 4.16 25.25
N ASN A 696 -7.40 3.16 25.31
CA ASN A 696 -7.42 2.01 24.40
C ASN A 696 -8.42 2.18 23.24
N ILE A 697 -8.95 3.40 23.02
CA ILE A 697 -9.82 3.75 21.92
C ILE A 697 -9.04 4.66 20.96
N SER A 698 -8.40 4.05 19.98
CA SER A 698 -7.66 4.77 18.94
C SER A 698 -8.58 5.39 17.88
N LYS A 699 -8.00 6.28 17.06
CA LYS A 699 -8.65 7.02 15.98
C LYS A 699 -9.50 6.15 15.01
N PRO A 700 -9.04 4.97 14.53
CA PRO A 700 -9.84 4.16 13.59
C PRO A 700 -11.24 3.84 14.07
N TYR A 701 -11.43 3.58 15.37
CA TYR A 701 -12.75 3.25 15.91
C TYR A 701 -13.75 4.39 15.72
N ILE A 702 -13.38 5.63 16.02
CA ILE A 702 -14.28 6.79 15.89
C ILE A 702 -14.44 7.24 14.44
N GLU A 703 -13.43 7.01 13.59
CA GLU A 703 -13.49 7.28 12.16
C GLU A 703 -14.62 6.51 11.45
N VAL A 704 -14.89 5.26 11.85
CA VAL A 704 -16.03 4.49 11.33
C VAL A 704 -17.36 5.17 11.66
N PHE A 705 -17.52 5.66 12.89
CA PHE A 705 -18.74 6.34 13.29
C PHE A 705 -18.91 7.68 12.55
N PHE A 706 -17.81 8.40 12.33
CA PHE A 706 -17.79 9.60 11.51
C PHE A 706 -18.30 9.32 10.09
N VAL A 707 -17.76 8.30 9.40
CA VAL A 707 -18.21 7.98 8.04
C VAL A 707 -19.63 7.43 7.97
N LEU A 708 -20.17 6.87 9.06
CA LEU A 708 -21.59 6.50 9.14
C LEU A 708 -22.50 7.73 9.25
N THR A 709 -22.02 8.83 9.84
CA THR A 709 -22.80 10.06 10.03
C THR A 709 -22.65 11.08 8.91
N HIS A 710 -21.57 11.03 8.10
CA HIS A 710 -21.33 11.97 7.00
C HIS A 710 -21.22 11.29 5.62
N PRO A 711 -21.87 11.79 4.55
CA PRO A 711 -22.78 12.93 4.54
C PRO A 711 -24.08 12.68 5.32
N TYR A 712 -24.66 13.77 5.83
CA TYR A 712 -25.80 13.74 6.76
C TYR A 712 -27.02 13.13 6.08
N CYS A 713 -27.67 12.18 6.75
CA CYS A 713 -28.83 11.46 6.21
C CYS A 713 -29.81 11.14 7.33
N PHE A 714 -31.03 11.68 7.26
CA PHE A 714 -32.01 11.54 8.33
C PHE A 714 -32.40 10.08 8.64
N PRO A 715 -32.65 9.20 7.65
CA PRO A 715 -32.88 7.78 7.93
C PRO A 715 -31.73 7.10 8.69
N VAL A 716 -30.47 7.42 8.34
CA VAL A 716 -29.30 6.84 9.03
C VAL A 716 -29.16 7.43 10.43
N SER A 717 -29.35 8.74 10.60
CA SER A 717 -29.30 9.35 11.93
C SER A 717 -30.39 8.81 12.85
N GLN A 718 -31.60 8.57 12.34
CA GLN A 718 -32.68 7.97 13.11
C GLN A 718 -32.29 6.57 13.62
N LEU A 719 -31.73 5.72 12.75
CA LEU A 719 -31.23 4.40 13.16
C LEU A 719 -30.14 4.50 14.24
N LEU A 720 -29.21 5.46 14.10
CA LEU A 720 -28.16 5.67 15.10
C LEU A 720 -28.72 6.13 16.46
N ILE A 721 -29.80 6.90 16.46
CA ILE A 721 -30.51 7.31 17.68
C ILE A 721 -31.27 6.14 18.31
N GLU A 722 -31.92 5.30 17.50
CA GLU A 722 -32.59 4.08 17.97
C GLU A 722 -31.58 3.12 18.65
N LYS A 723 -30.33 3.11 18.18
CA LYS A 723 -29.20 2.40 18.82
C LYS A 723 -28.66 3.06 20.09
N LYS A 724 -29.21 4.20 20.51
CA LYS A 724 -28.79 4.98 21.70
C LYS A 724 -27.31 5.38 21.66
N SER A 725 -26.86 5.95 20.54
CA SER A 725 -25.45 6.30 20.33
C SER A 725 -24.92 7.48 21.17
N PHE A 726 -25.77 8.40 21.62
CA PHE A 726 -25.32 9.63 22.30
C PHE A 726 -24.51 9.38 23.57
N PRO A 727 -24.93 8.56 24.56
CA PRO A 727 -24.14 8.35 25.77
C PRO A 727 -22.70 7.88 25.49
N SER A 728 -22.54 6.95 24.56
CA SER A 728 -21.21 6.47 24.15
C SER A 728 -20.37 7.54 23.46
N LEU A 729 -20.96 8.34 22.55
CA LEU A 729 -20.23 9.42 21.87
C LEU A 729 -19.84 10.55 22.84
N LEU A 730 -20.73 10.88 23.78
CA LEU A 730 -20.49 11.90 24.80
C LEU A 730 -19.34 11.52 25.75
N ARG A 731 -19.19 10.22 26.05
CA ARG A 731 -18.06 9.71 26.83
C ARG A 731 -16.72 9.95 26.13
N LEU A 732 -16.67 9.89 24.80
CA LEU A 732 -15.45 10.16 24.04
C LEU A 732 -15.01 11.63 24.06
N LEU A 733 -15.87 12.55 24.52
CA LEU A 733 -15.49 13.96 24.69
C LEU A 733 -14.51 14.17 25.88
N ASP A 734 -14.33 13.17 26.73
CA ASP A 734 -13.34 13.14 27.82
C ASP A 734 -12.00 12.53 27.40
N HIS A 735 -11.83 12.17 26.12
CA HIS A 735 -10.62 11.56 25.61
C HIS A 735 -9.45 12.55 25.58
N GLN A 736 -8.22 12.06 25.78
CA GLN A 736 -7.01 12.91 25.80
C GLN A 736 -6.54 13.33 24.40
N ASP A 737 -6.78 12.48 23.39
CA ASP A 737 -6.52 12.79 21.98
C ASP A 737 -7.61 13.70 21.39
N ASP A 738 -7.22 14.93 21.03
CA ASP A 738 -8.06 15.95 20.39
C ASP A 738 -8.70 15.47 19.07
N ILE A 739 -8.05 14.55 18.34
CA ILE A 739 -8.59 13.99 17.09
C ILE A 739 -9.81 13.11 17.39
N VAL A 740 -9.76 12.33 18.47
CA VAL A 740 -10.89 11.49 18.90
C VAL A 740 -12.04 12.37 19.39
N VAL A 741 -11.74 13.36 20.23
CA VAL A 741 -12.74 14.34 20.71
C VAL A 741 -13.38 15.09 19.54
N GLY A 742 -12.56 15.58 18.61
CA GLY A 742 -13.02 16.28 17.40
C GLY A 742 -13.92 15.41 16.54
N SER A 743 -13.54 14.15 16.29
CA SER A 743 -14.34 13.22 15.50
C SER A 743 -15.67 12.85 16.17
N ALA A 744 -15.68 12.74 17.51
CA ALA A 744 -16.88 12.47 18.29
C ALA A 744 -17.86 13.65 18.24
N ILE A 745 -17.40 14.89 18.47
CA ILE A 745 -18.29 16.06 18.40
C ILE A 745 -18.81 16.31 16.98
N VAL A 746 -17.97 16.07 15.96
CA VAL A 746 -18.42 16.13 14.56
C VAL A 746 -19.50 15.07 14.30
N SER A 747 -19.31 13.83 14.76
CA SER A 747 -20.32 12.77 14.60
C SER A 747 -21.65 13.14 15.27
N ILE A 748 -21.61 13.74 16.46
CA ILE A 748 -22.80 14.28 17.14
C ILE A 748 -23.43 15.38 16.29
N ASN A 749 -22.66 16.39 15.88
CA ASN A 749 -23.14 17.49 15.05
C ASN A 749 -23.80 17.01 13.75
N ASN A 750 -23.22 15.99 13.11
CA ASN A 750 -23.72 15.39 11.88
C ASN A 750 -25.12 14.77 12.08
N ILE A 751 -25.32 14.05 13.19
CA ILE A 751 -26.63 13.50 13.59
C ILE A 751 -27.64 14.63 13.82
N LEU A 752 -27.22 15.71 14.51
CA LEU A 752 -28.08 16.86 14.77
C LEU A 752 -28.46 17.58 13.46
N CYS A 753 -27.49 17.84 12.57
CA CYS A 753 -27.75 18.46 11.27
C CYS A 753 -28.73 17.64 10.44
N ALA A 754 -28.57 16.31 10.38
CA ALA A 754 -29.51 15.42 9.69
C ALA A 754 -30.94 15.55 10.24
N GLY A 755 -31.08 15.56 11.58
CA GLY A 755 -32.37 15.80 12.26
C GLY A 755 -32.98 17.16 11.94
N ALA A 756 -32.14 18.20 11.93
CA ALA A 756 -32.58 19.57 11.77
C ALA A 756 -32.99 19.93 10.34
N ILE A 757 -32.36 19.36 9.32
CA ILE A 757 -32.63 19.73 7.91
C ILE A 757 -33.97 19.15 7.43
N GLU A 758 -34.34 17.95 7.88
CA GLU A 758 -35.52 17.22 7.39
C GLU A 758 -36.80 17.48 8.21
N THR A 759 -36.76 18.43 9.14
CA THR A 759 -37.91 18.79 10.01
C THR A 759 -38.14 20.29 10.04
N GLU A 760 -39.40 20.71 10.27
CA GLU A 760 -39.78 22.12 10.18
C GLU A 760 -38.96 23.02 11.11
N LEU A 761 -38.46 24.14 10.58
CA LEU A 761 -37.59 25.07 11.32
C LEU A 761 -38.26 25.60 12.60
N VAL A 762 -39.58 25.83 12.56
CA VAL A 762 -40.40 26.32 13.69
C VAL A 762 -40.67 25.27 14.77
N SER A 763 -40.30 24.00 14.52
CA SER A 763 -40.49 22.90 15.46
C SER A 763 -39.23 22.66 16.29
N ASN A 764 -39.41 22.12 17.50
CA ASN A 764 -38.28 21.68 18.33
C ASN A 764 -37.42 20.65 17.57
N HIS A 765 -36.12 20.61 17.86
CA HIS A 765 -35.22 19.64 17.24
C HIS A 765 -35.66 18.18 17.59
N PRO A 766 -35.73 17.26 16.61
CA PRO A 766 -36.27 15.90 16.83
C PRO A 766 -35.49 15.08 17.85
N TYR A 767 -34.17 15.31 17.97
CA TYR A 767 -33.29 14.58 18.89
C TYR A 767 -32.96 15.33 20.19
N GLN A 768 -33.69 16.42 20.49
CA GLN A 768 -33.42 17.26 21.66
C GLN A 768 -33.61 16.50 22.97
N LYS A 769 -34.68 15.71 23.06
CA LYS A 769 -34.99 14.95 24.27
C LYS A 769 -33.95 13.87 24.53
N GLU A 770 -33.55 13.16 23.49
CA GLU A 770 -32.56 12.08 23.53
C GLU A 770 -31.20 12.61 23.97
N LEU A 771 -30.70 13.68 23.34
CA LEU A 771 -29.41 14.29 23.72
C LEU A 771 -29.44 14.86 25.14
N ALA A 772 -30.51 15.58 25.50
CA ALA A 772 -30.66 16.14 26.85
C ALA A 772 -30.72 15.05 27.93
N SER A 773 -31.45 13.95 27.67
CA SER A 773 -31.54 12.82 28.61
C SER A 773 -30.19 12.10 28.82
N ALA A 774 -29.27 12.21 27.87
CA ALA A 774 -27.91 11.69 27.97
C ALA A 774 -26.92 12.68 28.65
N GLY A 775 -27.40 13.85 29.11
CA GLY A 775 -26.54 14.91 29.65
C GLY A 775 -25.67 15.61 28.59
N GLY A 776 -26.07 15.52 27.32
CA GLY A 776 -25.24 16.00 26.21
C GLY A 776 -25.14 17.53 26.13
N ILE A 777 -26.15 18.26 26.58
CA ILE A 777 -26.17 19.72 26.52
C ILE A 777 -25.06 20.32 27.38
N GLU A 778 -25.00 19.92 28.65
CA GLU A 778 -24.00 20.38 29.60
C GLU A 778 -22.60 19.91 29.21
N LYS A 779 -22.49 18.68 28.69
CA LYS A 779 -21.21 18.10 28.26
C LYS A 779 -20.60 18.84 27.07
N ILE A 780 -21.40 19.12 26.03
CA ILE A 780 -20.94 19.86 24.85
C ILE A 780 -20.59 21.31 25.23
N PHE A 781 -21.36 21.94 26.13
CA PHE A 781 -21.03 23.28 26.61
C PHE A 781 -19.73 23.30 27.43
N SER A 782 -19.49 22.29 28.27
CA SER A 782 -18.21 22.12 28.98
C SER A 782 -17.05 21.99 27.99
N LEU A 783 -17.21 21.17 26.94
CA LEU A 783 -16.21 21.01 25.89
C LEU A 783 -15.92 22.33 25.17
N PHE A 784 -16.97 23.09 24.79
CA PHE A 784 -16.83 24.42 24.19
C PHE A 784 -15.97 25.37 25.05
N LYS A 785 -16.15 25.32 26.37
CA LYS A 785 -15.40 26.16 27.33
C LYS A 785 -13.96 25.72 27.53
N GLN A 786 -13.70 24.41 27.52
CA GLN A 786 -12.44 23.83 27.97
C GLN A 786 -11.48 23.51 26.83
N THR A 787 -11.98 23.25 25.62
CA THR A 787 -11.13 22.85 24.49
C THR A 787 -10.25 24.01 24.01
N THR A 788 -8.99 23.70 23.71
CA THR A 788 -8.06 24.62 23.03
C THR A 788 -8.13 24.47 21.51
N ASN A 789 -8.77 23.42 21.01
CA ASN A 789 -8.93 23.16 19.59
C ASN A 789 -10.05 24.03 19.02
N GLN A 790 -9.68 25.01 18.18
CA GLN A 790 -10.63 25.96 17.58
C GLN A 790 -11.69 25.29 16.73
N PHE A 791 -11.36 24.20 16.01
CA PHE A 791 -12.34 23.49 15.20
C PHE A 791 -13.37 22.79 16.08
N THR A 792 -12.92 22.06 17.11
CA THR A 792 -13.80 21.44 18.12
C THR A 792 -14.70 22.49 18.79
N GLN A 793 -14.16 23.65 19.17
CA GLN A 793 -14.93 24.74 19.76
C GLN A 793 -16.03 25.25 18.81
N LYS A 794 -15.71 25.47 17.53
CA LYS A 794 -16.67 25.86 16.49
C LYS A 794 -17.81 24.85 16.39
N ILE A 795 -17.48 23.57 16.22
CA ILE A 795 -18.50 22.51 16.06
C ILE A 795 -19.36 22.34 17.32
N SER A 796 -18.80 22.48 18.52
CA SER A 796 -19.58 22.45 19.77
C SER A 796 -20.60 23.60 19.84
N SER A 797 -20.19 24.82 19.45
CA SER A 797 -21.11 25.97 19.44
C SER A 797 -22.24 25.80 18.42
N ILE A 798 -21.92 25.28 17.22
CA ILE A 798 -22.88 24.97 16.17
C ILE A 798 -23.86 23.90 16.63
N SER A 799 -23.36 22.83 17.26
CA SER A 799 -24.19 21.75 17.82
C SER A 799 -25.21 22.29 18.81
N LEU A 800 -24.79 23.16 19.74
CA LEU A 800 -25.68 23.79 20.71
C LEU A 800 -26.68 24.76 20.04
N GLY A 801 -26.27 25.51 19.03
CA GLY A 801 -27.21 26.38 18.30
C GLY A 801 -28.29 25.60 17.55
N ILE A 802 -27.92 24.47 16.94
CA ILE A 802 -28.85 23.61 16.20
C ILE A 802 -29.81 22.87 17.15
N ILE A 803 -29.31 22.34 18.29
CA ILE A 803 -30.11 21.48 19.16
C ILE A 803 -31.21 22.25 19.89
N PHE A 804 -30.97 23.54 20.17
CA PHE A 804 -31.96 24.47 20.75
C PHE A 804 -32.89 25.12 19.71
N ARG A 805 -33.02 24.52 18.50
CA ARG A 805 -33.96 25.02 17.49
C ARG A 805 -35.38 25.19 18.06
N ALA A 806 -35.96 26.38 17.84
CA ALA A 806 -37.27 26.79 18.35
C ALA A 806 -37.45 26.72 19.88
N GLN A 807 -36.37 26.51 20.64
CA GLN A 807 -36.39 26.36 22.09
C GLN A 807 -35.50 27.40 22.77
N GLU A 808 -35.94 27.91 23.92
CA GLU A 808 -35.12 28.80 24.75
C GLU A 808 -33.89 28.05 25.31
N ILE A 809 -32.69 28.66 25.17
CA ILE A 809 -31.53 28.27 25.97
C ILE A 809 -31.74 28.84 27.38
N LYS A 810 -32.27 28.05 28.30
CA LYS A 810 -32.63 28.51 29.66
C LYS A 810 -31.44 28.97 30.49
N ASP A 811 -30.27 28.35 30.31
CA ASP A 811 -29.03 28.79 30.94
C ASP A 811 -28.57 30.10 30.29
N SER A 812 -28.69 31.19 31.05
CA SER A 812 -28.31 32.52 30.56
C SER A 812 -26.81 32.65 30.29
N SER A 813 -25.93 31.93 31.00
CA SER A 813 -24.50 31.95 30.72
C SER A 813 -24.22 31.31 29.36
N MET A 814 -24.78 30.12 29.14
CA MET A 814 -24.67 29.42 27.86
C MET A 814 -25.19 30.27 26.71
N ARG A 815 -26.38 30.85 26.86
CA ARG A 815 -27.00 31.71 25.84
C ARG A 815 -26.12 32.91 25.47
N MET A 816 -25.53 33.56 26.47
CA MET A 816 -24.69 34.75 26.28
C MET A 816 -23.27 34.45 25.78
N GLU A 817 -22.83 33.18 25.81
CA GLU A 817 -21.54 32.78 25.26
C GLU A 817 -21.67 32.19 23.85
N ILE A 818 -22.66 31.31 23.64
CA ILE A 818 -22.85 30.59 22.38
C ILE A 818 -23.33 31.53 21.27
N ILE A 819 -24.35 32.37 21.51
CA ILE A 819 -24.92 33.24 20.46
C ILE A 819 -23.87 34.23 19.92
N PRO A 820 -23.14 34.99 20.77
CA PRO A 820 -22.09 35.88 20.27
C PRO A 820 -20.97 35.13 19.54
N TYR A 821 -20.55 33.96 20.04
CA TYR A 821 -19.52 33.17 19.36
C TYR A 821 -19.98 32.73 17.97
N LEU A 822 -21.21 32.22 17.82
CA LEU A 822 -21.78 31.85 16.52
C LEU A 822 -21.83 33.04 15.54
N LYS A 823 -22.13 34.26 16.01
CA LYS A 823 -22.06 35.47 15.17
C LYS A 823 -20.66 35.69 14.59
N THR A 824 -19.60 35.45 15.37
CA THR A 824 -18.22 35.58 14.85
C THR A 824 -17.89 34.58 13.74
N LEU A 825 -18.61 33.45 13.68
CA LEU A 825 -18.38 32.42 12.66
C LEU A 825 -19.07 32.72 11.31
N ILE A 826 -19.92 33.75 11.24
CA ILE A 826 -20.55 34.18 9.98
C ILE A 826 -19.50 34.68 8.99
N ASP A 827 -18.39 35.22 9.47
CA ASP A 827 -17.26 35.69 8.66
C ASP A 827 -16.11 34.67 8.60
N CYS A 828 -16.36 33.40 8.98
CA CYS A 828 -15.34 32.37 8.94
C CYS A 828 -14.88 32.10 7.51
N VAL A 829 -13.56 31.98 7.31
CA VAL A 829 -12.94 31.63 6.02
C VAL A 829 -13.44 30.27 5.52
N GLN A 830 -13.66 29.32 6.44
CA GLN A 830 -14.18 27.98 6.11
C GLN A 830 -15.66 28.06 5.77
N GLU A 831 -16.00 27.78 4.51
CA GLU A 831 -17.36 27.92 3.99
C GLU A 831 -18.38 27.02 4.69
N ASP A 832 -18.04 25.76 4.98
CA ASP A 832 -18.94 24.82 5.65
C ASP A 832 -19.28 25.28 7.07
N VAL A 833 -18.27 25.73 7.82
CA VAL A 833 -18.47 26.29 9.18
C VAL A 833 -19.37 27.52 9.12
N ARG A 834 -19.13 28.42 8.16
CA ARG A 834 -19.94 29.62 7.96
C ARG A 834 -21.40 29.27 7.67
N LYS A 835 -21.66 28.33 6.76
CA LYS A 835 -23.01 27.86 6.42
C LYS A 835 -23.71 27.25 7.63
N LEU A 836 -23.03 26.39 8.37
CA LEU A 836 -23.57 25.76 9.57
C LEU A 836 -23.84 26.76 10.70
N ALA A 837 -22.97 27.76 10.90
CA ALA A 837 -23.17 28.79 11.91
C ALA A 837 -24.38 29.69 11.59
N LYS A 838 -24.56 30.08 10.32
CA LYS A 838 -25.76 30.79 9.87
C LYS A 838 -27.01 29.97 10.16
N TYR A 839 -27.00 28.68 9.82
CA TYR A 839 -28.13 27.79 10.08
C TYR A 839 -28.42 27.62 11.58
N ALA A 840 -27.38 27.48 12.41
CA ALA A 840 -27.52 27.41 13.86
C ALA A 840 -28.17 28.68 14.44
N LEU A 841 -27.83 29.87 13.94
CA LEU A 841 -28.49 31.12 14.34
C LEU A 841 -29.95 31.18 13.88
N GLN A 842 -30.25 30.74 12.66
CA GLN A 842 -31.64 30.64 12.17
C GLN A 842 -32.50 29.71 13.04
N CYS A 843 -31.93 28.59 13.51
CA CYS A 843 -32.57 27.67 14.44
C CYS A 843 -32.91 28.35 15.78
N LEU A 844 -31.96 29.11 16.35
CA LEU A 844 -32.14 29.81 17.61
C LEU A 844 -33.15 30.96 17.50
N GLU A 845 -33.16 31.70 16.39
CA GLU A 845 -34.03 32.86 16.16
C GLU A 845 -35.52 32.52 16.20
N GLN A 846 -35.89 31.25 15.96
CA GLN A 846 -37.27 30.80 16.06
C GLN A 846 -37.86 30.94 17.47
N ASN A 847 -37.01 31.06 18.50
CA ASN A 847 -37.43 31.37 19.86
C ASN A 847 -37.21 32.85 20.20
N GLN A 848 -38.24 33.51 20.75
CA GLN A 848 -38.22 34.96 21.04
C GLN A 848 -37.10 35.39 22.01
N VAL A 849 -36.77 34.58 23.01
CA VAL A 849 -35.73 34.93 24.00
C VAL A 849 -34.34 34.90 23.37
N ASN A 850 -34.05 33.86 22.58
CA ASN A 850 -32.79 33.77 21.85
C ASN A 850 -32.71 34.85 20.76
N LYS A 851 -33.82 35.11 20.05
CA LYS A 851 -33.94 36.17 19.03
C LYS A 851 -33.57 37.53 19.60
N ALA A 852 -34.08 37.89 20.78
CA ALA A 852 -33.72 39.15 21.44
C ALA A 852 -32.20 39.28 21.67
N VAL A 853 -31.51 38.18 22.00
CA VAL A 853 -30.03 38.18 22.16
C VAL A 853 -29.32 38.27 20.80
N ILE A 854 -29.85 37.60 19.78
CA ILE A 854 -29.34 37.69 18.39
C ILE A 854 -29.50 39.10 17.83
N GLU A 855 -30.59 39.81 18.14
CA GLU A 855 -30.83 41.19 17.68
C GLU A 855 -30.10 42.22 18.54
N SER A 856 -29.81 41.90 19.81
CA SER A 856 -28.94 42.72 20.65
C SER A 856 -27.48 42.62 20.17
N ASN A 857 -26.86 43.76 19.89
CA ASN A 857 -25.55 43.96 19.24
C ASN A 857 -25.60 43.87 17.70
N SER A 858 -25.54 45.05 17.09
CA SER A 858 -25.62 45.41 15.67
C SER A 858 -24.68 44.61 14.75
N LEU A 859 -25.15 43.48 14.23
CA LEU A 859 -24.67 42.89 12.98
C LEU A 859 -25.90 42.30 12.29
N VAL A 860 -26.42 43.04 11.30
CA VAL A 860 -27.59 42.64 10.50
C VAL A 860 -27.19 41.42 9.66
N ILE A 861 -27.87 40.29 9.87
CA ILE A 861 -27.79 39.12 8.99
C ILE A 861 -28.47 39.55 7.68
N THR A 862 -27.68 39.78 6.63
CA THR A 862 -28.22 39.93 5.27
C THR A 862 -28.35 38.54 4.65
N GLU A 863 -29.46 38.36 3.93
CA GLU A 863 -30.02 37.10 3.39
C GLU A 863 -28.98 36.14 2.74
#